data_AF-A0A1Q7E9A0-F1
#
_entry.id   AF-A0A1Q7E9A0-F1
#
_cell.length_a   1.000
_cell.length_b   1.000
_cell.length_c   1.000
_cell.angle_alpha   90.00
_cell.angle_beta   90.00
_cell.angle_gamma   90.00
#
_symmetry.space_group_name_H-M   'P 1'
#
loop_
_entity.id
_entity.type
_entity.pdbx_description
1 polymer ?
#
loop_
_entity_poly.entity_id
_entity_poly.type
_entity_poly.pdbx_seq_one_letter_code
_entity_poly.pdbx_strand_id
1 'polypeptide(L)'
;MSVQSLSQQAHRRLIGILGLLLPLLLYVIAGLRHTMGLPSWRPLASVSAYYYTGAVAVFVGVLFALALFLLTYPGYKGVIADRVLGVVGGTAAILVALFPTSPPDGLSAASWWHAYMSVVHYLSAVALFVSFILFAIWLLRKSNVPRRGDRPLDKRRRDDICLACGIVMIGSVLWAASSIITHAPIFWPESIAIIAFAASWLTKGEARKSAMQMIRSWRLKMTGASAPILVGVLLSTRLVIPSSAAVEQTVQGRRPPATLVTSFDGLGVGLQGPHGRWEGRNPSDNSIAVGPDYVVQIVNTRMAIFRKNGEIVYGPVPTNTVFKGFGGACEAHNNGDAVVRYDQLASRWLIVMPTFTRSPERPDQPGVWQAQPHSGAYTSPPGVAGQPGPAAPLFVPPAVPPGPPEPPDTTRRVRPPRPPEEKGPYSMCYAVSTSADPLGSYYRYEFLRPLFPDYPRPAVWPDGYYIPTSTGDEVIQKHACVADRRHMLLGEPATEQCVVIDGVNFLNNADLDGQALPPDGAPNVILATGGTQLRGDFDDDGIYAWQFSVNWTDSARTRVMGPEKIAVAPYHYLCDGQLTTCVRQPGTDQHLDAQGDKIMARVVYRNMNGRESVVAVHSVGTKAGGGGVRWYEFTIANDRSLQLRQQGTYAPDSLYRWMASPAIDRDGNIGIGYSFGGSPNFAGQRFAGRFANDRLGMLTVHETVLATGEAPQTNTMRWEDYTQTAIDPNDDCTIWYVGDYLKKDAVTYSTRIGAFRLCR
;
A
#
# COMPACT_ATOMS: atom_id res chain seq x y z
N MET A 1 -14.85 7.67 6.65
CA MET A 1 -15.55 8.02 5.38
C MET A 1 -15.66 6.75 4.57
N SER A 2 -16.84 6.36 4.07
CA SER A 2 -16.97 5.13 3.26
C SER A 2 -16.05 5.20 2.04
N VAL A 3 -15.12 4.25 1.92
CA VAL A 3 -14.23 4.08 0.77
C VAL A 3 -15.08 3.96 -0.50
N GLN A 4 -15.03 4.99 -1.34
CA GLN A 4 -15.62 4.98 -2.69
C GLN A 4 -14.47 4.78 -3.65
N SER A 5 -14.51 3.70 -4.46
CA SER A 5 -13.43 3.35 -5.38
C SER A 5 -13.08 4.50 -6.34
N LEU A 6 -11.83 4.61 -6.77
CA LEU A 6 -11.38 5.55 -7.81
C LEU A 6 -12.28 5.50 -9.05
N SER A 7 -12.73 4.30 -9.42
CA SER A 7 -13.75 4.08 -10.46
C SER A 7 -15.02 4.89 -10.18
N GLN A 8 -15.59 4.85 -8.96
CA GLN A 8 -16.78 5.65 -8.63
C GLN A 8 -16.54 7.16 -8.69
N GLN A 9 -15.34 7.65 -8.35
CA GLN A 9 -15.03 9.07 -8.44
C GLN A 9 -14.86 9.53 -9.89
N ALA A 10 -14.15 8.74 -10.71
CA ALA A 10 -14.03 8.96 -12.15
C ALA A 10 -15.41 8.92 -12.83
N HIS A 11 -16.26 7.96 -12.45
CA HIS A 11 -17.65 7.84 -12.91
C HIS A 11 -18.45 9.11 -12.67
N ARG A 12 -18.35 9.68 -11.45
CA ARG A 12 -19.05 10.92 -11.10
C ARG A 12 -18.51 12.14 -11.84
N ARG A 13 -17.19 12.18 -12.08
CA ARG A 13 -16.56 13.24 -12.89
C ARG A 13 -17.04 13.18 -14.33
N LEU A 14 -17.10 12.00 -14.93
CA LEU A 14 -17.58 11.81 -16.31
C LEU A 14 -19.03 12.26 -16.46
N ILE A 15 -19.93 11.82 -15.57
CA ILE A 15 -21.33 12.28 -15.54
C ILE A 15 -21.41 13.81 -15.43
N GLY A 16 -20.62 14.40 -14.52
CA GLY A 16 -20.56 15.84 -14.33
C GLY A 16 -20.05 16.61 -15.55
N ILE A 17 -18.98 16.15 -16.20
CA ILE A 17 -18.39 16.79 -17.39
C ILE A 17 -19.37 16.72 -18.57
N LEU A 18 -19.98 15.56 -18.80
CA LEU A 18 -20.96 15.39 -19.87
C LEU A 18 -22.15 16.34 -19.71
N GLY A 19 -22.70 16.44 -18.49
CA GLY A 19 -23.77 17.38 -18.19
C GLY A 19 -23.34 18.84 -18.37
N LEU A 20 -22.14 19.21 -17.89
CA LEU A 20 -21.66 20.59 -17.95
C LEU A 20 -21.44 21.08 -19.39
N LEU A 21 -20.91 20.21 -20.26
CA LEU A 21 -20.58 20.56 -21.64
C LEU A 21 -21.79 20.52 -22.58
N LEU A 22 -22.83 19.74 -22.26
CA LEU A 22 -23.94 19.48 -23.16
C LEU A 22 -24.60 20.76 -23.72
N PRO A 23 -25.11 21.71 -22.92
CA PRO A 23 -25.78 22.90 -23.46
C PRO A 23 -24.88 23.74 -24.38
N LEU A 24 -23.60 23.87 -24.04
CA LEU A 24 -22.62 24.61 -24.82
C LEU A 24 -22.34 23.91 -26.16
N LEU A 25 -22.11 22.59 -26.14
CA LEU A 25 -21.84 21.83 -27.36
C LEU A 25 -23.02 21.85 -28.32
N LEU A 26 -24.25 21.76 -27.82
CA LEU A 26 -25.45 21.87 -28.65
C LEU A 26 -25.52 23.22 -29.37
N TYR A 27 -25.34 24.32 -28.62
CA TYR A 27 -25.35 25.66 -29.16
C TYR A 27 -24.26 25.87 -30.24
N VAL A 28 -23.02 25.49 -29.93
CA VAL A 28 -21.87 25.68 -30.84
C VAL A 28 -22.04 24.83 -32.10
N ILE A 29 -22.40 23.55 -31.97
CA ILE A 29 -22.48 22.64 -33.12
C ILE A 29 -23.66 23.00 -34.01
N ALA A 30 -24.81 23.41 -33.45
CA ALA A 30 -25.94 23.87 -34.26
C ALA A 30 -25.63 25.19 -35.00
N GLY A 31 -24.84 26.08 -34.38
CA GLY A 31 -24.34 27.29 -35.05
C GLY A 31 -23.39 26.99 -36.20
N LEU A 32 -22.46 26.04 -36.01
CA LEU A 32 -21.50 25.61 -37.03
C LEU A 32 -22.13 24.75 -38.14
N ARG A 33 -23.11 23.91 -37.81
CA ARG A 33 -23.84 23.03 -38.72
C ARG A 33 -25.29 23.50 -38.86
N HIS A 34 -25.43 24.62 -39.56
CA HIS A 34 -26.72 25.26 -39.79
C HIS A 34 -27.74 24.29 -40.43
N THR A 35 -28.96 24.29 -39.89
CA THR A 35 -30.10 23.51 -40.42
C THR A 35 -31.08 24.47 -41.10
N MET A 36 -31.38 24.22 -42.36
CA MET A 36 -32.34 25.05 -43.13
C MET A 36 -33.70 25.05 -42.42
N GLY A 37 -34.30 26.23 -42.23
CA GLY A 37 -35.58 26.40 -41.52
C GLY A 37 -35.45 26.76 -40.04
N LEU A 38 -34.25 26.76 -39.46
CA LEU A 38 -34.00 27.15 -38.06
C LEU A 38 -33.01 28.32 -37.95
N PRO A 39 -33.08 29.15 -36.89
CA PRO A 39 -32.17 30.28 -36.72
C PRO A 39 -30.74 29.82 -36.35
N SER A 40 -29.74 30.38 -37.04
CA SER A 40 -28.31 30.19 -36.69
C SER A 40 -27.93 31.02 -35.46
N TRP A 41 -27.03 30.49 -34.61
CA TRP A 41 -26.47 31.17 -33.43
C TRP A 41 -27.50 31.73 -32.44
N ARG A 42 -28.73 31.19 -32.44
CA ARG A 42 -29.77 31.51 -31.46
C ARG A 42 -30.19 30.24 -30.73
N PRO A 43 -30.34 30.28 -29.39
CA PRO A 43 -30.89 29.15 -28.66
C PRO A 43 -32.29 28.77 -29.16
N LEU A 44 -32.54 27.49 -29.34
CA LEU A 44 -33.87 26.97 -29.65
C LEU A 44 -34.78 27.00 -28.42
N ALA A 45 -36.06 26.64 -28.61
CA ALA A 45 -37.06 26.70 -27.55
C ALA A 45 -36.78 25.75 -26.36
N SER A 46 -36.07 24.64 -26.58
CA SER A 46 -35.66 23.69 -25.55
C SER A 46 -34.31 23.05 -25.90
N VAL A 47 -33.66 22.42 -24.93
CA VAL A 47 -32.45 21.59 -25.14
C VAL A 47 -32.79 20.43 -26.07
N SER A 48 -33.97 19.82 -25.93
CA SER A 48 -34.42 18.72 -26.80
C SER A 48 -34.75 19.16 -28.23
N ALA A 49 -35.03 20.45 -28.49
CA ALA A 49 -35.25 20.93 -29.86
C ALA A 49 -34.01 20.78 -30.75
N TYR A 50 -32.81 20.67 -30.16
CA TYR A 50 -31.57 20.42 -30.89
C TYR A 50 -31.50 19.03 -31.54
N TYR A 51 -32.45 18.13 -31.23
CA TYR A 51 -32.66 16.87 -31.97
C TYR A 51 -32.86 17.11 -33.47
N TYR A 52 -33.42 18.26 -33.84
CA TYR A 52 -33.72 18.64 -35.22
C TYR A 52 -32.62 19.46 -35.89
N THR A 53 -31.42 19.52 -35.29
CA THR A 53 -30.29 20.30 -35.81
C THR A 53 -29.10 19.43 -36.18
N GLY A 54 -28.06 20.03 -36.77
CA GLY A 54 -26.76 19.39 -36.95
C GLY A 54 -26.08 18.93 -35.65
N ALA A 55 -26.60 19.28 -34.46
CA ALA A 55 -26.11 18.84 -33.16
C ALA A 55 -26.75 17.54 -32.64
N VAL A 56 -27.68 16.91 -33.38
CA VAL A 56 -28.39 15.69 -32.97
C VAL A 56 -27.47 14.56 -32.50
N ALA A 57 -26.34 14.35 -33.18
CA ALA A 57 -25.38 13.30 -32.82
C ALA A 57 -24.76 13.52 -31.44
N VAL A 58 -24.53 14.78 -31.06
CA VAL A 58 -24.00 15.14 -29.74
C VAL A 58 -25.10 15.06 -28.68
N PHE A 59 -26.31 15.54 -28.99
CA PHE A 59 -27.46 15.39 -28.10
C PHE A 59 -27.70 13.93 -27.72
N VAL A 60 -27.89 13.08 -28.72
CA VAL A 60 -28.18 11.65 -28.55
C VAL A 60 -26.97 10.93 -27.95
N GLY A 61 -25.76 11.18 -28.45
CA GLY A 61 -24.54 10.53 -27.96
C GLY A 61 -24.25 10.83 -26.48
N VAL A 62 -24.43 12.07 -26.03
CA VAL A 62 -24.24 12.43 -24.62
C VAL A 62 -25.31 11.80 -23.74
N LEU A 63 -26.56 11.71 -24.18
CA LEU A 63 -27.63 11.04 -23.42
C LEU A 63 -27.40 9.53 -23.29
N PHE A 64 -26.91 8.86 -24.35
CA PHE A 64 -26.51 7.45 -24.26
C PHE A 64 -25.32 7.24 -23.33
N ALA A 65 -24.30 8.12 -23.39
CA ALA A 65 -23.18 8.07 -22.47
C ALA A 65 -23.63 8.29 -21.01
N LEU A 66 -24.47 9.30 -20.78
CA LEU A 66 -25.06 9.58 -19.48
C LEU A 66 -25.89 8.38 -18.97
N ALA A 67 -26.69 7.76 -19.84
CA ALA A 67 -27.46 6.57 -19.50
C ALA A 67 -26.57 5.40 -19.11
N LEU A 68 -25.53 5.10 -19.90
CA LEU A 68 -24.56 4.05 -19.59
C LEU A 68 -23.96 4.27 -18.20
N PHE A 69 -23.53 5.49 -17.90
CA PHE A 69 -22.97 5.79 -16.59
C PHE A 69 -24.03 5.74 -15.47
N LEU A 70 -25.26 6.20 -15.67
CA LEU A 70 -26.29 6.09 -14.63
C LEU A 70 -26.72 4.64 -14.37
N LEU A 71 -26.84 3.80 -15.41
CA LEU A 71 -27.20 2.39 -15.31
C LEU A 71 -26.11 1.56 -14.62
N THR A 72 -24.85 1.88 -14.88
CA THR A 72 -23.70 1.19 -14.28
C THR A 72 -23.26 1.81 -12.95
N TYR A 73 -23.95 2.83 -12.46
CA TYR A 73 -23.60 3.50 -11.21
C TYR A 73 -23.85 2.57 -10.00
N PRO A 74 -22.79 2.09 -9.32
CA PRO A 74 -22.93 1.05 -8.30
C PRO A 74 -23.53 1.55 -6.97
N GLY A 75 -23.56 2.88 -6.75
CA GLY A 75 -24.11 3.48 -5.53
C GLY A 75 -23.28 3.24 -4.27
N TYR A 76 -23.86 3.54 -3.10
CA TYR A 76 -23.27 3.14 -1.81
C TYR A 76 -23.61 1.67 -1.50
N LYS A 77 -22.64 0.92 -0.94
CA LYS A 77 -22.88 -0.47 -0.50
C LYS A 77 -24.05 -0.52 0.50
N GLY A 78 -25.02 -1.39 0.24
CA GLY A 78 -26.22 -1.55 1.07
C GLY A 78 -27.32 -0.51 0.87
N VAL A 79 -27.21 0.39 -0.11
CA VAL A 79 -28.22 1.42 -0.39
C VAL A 79 -28.92 1.13 -1.72
N ILE A 80 -30.03 0.38 -1.65
CA ILE A 80 -30.81 -0.03 -2.83
C ILE A 80 -31.29 1.18 -3.65
N ALA A 81 -31.59 2.29 -2.98
CA ALA A 81 -32.10 3.50 -3.62
C ALA A 81 -31.14 4.13 -4.64
N ASP A 82 -29.81 3.99 -4.47
CA ASP A 82 -28.86 4.48 -5.48
C ASP A 82 -28.98 3.71 -6.80
N ARG A 83 -29.18 2.39 -6.72
CA ARG A 83 -29.34 1.54 -7.90
C ARG A 83 -30.68 1.78 -8.58
N VAL A 84 -31.75 1.88 -7.80
CA VAL A 84 -33.09 2.17 -8.34
C VAL A 84 -33.09 3.51 -9.07
N LEU A 85 -32.54 4.57 -8.45
CA LEU A 85 -32.52 5.89 -9.06
C LEU A 85 -31.57 5.97 -10.27
N GLY A 86 -30.45 5.24 -10.24
CA GLY A 86 -29.55 5.09 -11.39
C GLY A 86 -30.24 4.40 -12.57
N VAL A 87 -31.00 3.33 -12.31
CA VAL A 87 -31.78 2.61 -13.33
C VAL A 87 -32.87 3.48 -13.92
N VAL A 88 -33.65 4.17 -13.07
CA VAL A 88 -34.72 5.08 -13.51
C VAL A 88 -34.15 6.22 -14.34
N GLY A 89 -33.13 6.92 -13.84
CA GLY A 89 -32.49 8.02 -14.56
C GLY A 89 -31.80 7.57 -15.86
N GLY A 90 -31.12 6.42 -15.86
CA GLY A 90 -30.47 5.88 -17.04
C GLY A 90 -31.47 5.46 -18.13
N THR A 91 -32.55 4.79 -17.74
CA THR A 91 -33.64 4.41 -18.65
C THR A 91 -34.34 5.64 -19.22
N ALA A 92 -34.62 6.62 -18.38
CA ALA A 92 -35.22 7.88 -18.79
C ALA A 92 -34.34 8.63 -19.81
N ALA A 93 -33.01 8.67 -19.61
CA ALA A 93 -32.08 9.28 -20.56
C ALA A 93 -32.08 8.56 -21.93
N ILE A 94 -32.18 7.23 -21.97
CA ILE A 94 -32.32 6.45 -23.21
C ILE A 94 -33.62 6.83 -23.92
N LEU A 95 -34.74 6.90 -23.20
CA LEU A 95 -36.03 7.23 -23.79
C LEU A 95 -36.05 8.68 -24.33
N VAL A 96 -35.45 9.64 -23.63
CA VAL A 96 -35.26 11.01 -24.15
C VAL A 96 -34.41 11.00 -25.44
N ALA A 97 -33.40 10.13 -25.52
CA ALA A 97 -32.51 10.03 -26.67
C ALA A 97 -33.14 9.32 -27.89
N LEU A 98 -34.09 8.40 -27.67
CA LEU A 98 -34.70 7.59 -28.74
C LEU A 98 -36.00 8.20 -29.28
N PHE A 99 -36.76 8.91 -28.45
CA PHE A 99 -38.06 9.46 -28.83
C PHE A 99 -37.92 10.97 -28.97
N PRO A 100 -37.94 11.55 -30.18
CA PRO A 100 -37.84 13.00 -30.36
C PRO A 100 -39.10 13.75 -29.91
N THR A 101 -38.96 15.03 -29.58
CA THR A 101 -40.09 15.94 -29.27
C THR A 101 -40.95 16.22 -30.51
N SER A 102 -41.88 17.18 -30.44
CA SER A 102 -42.48 17.73 -31.66
C SER A 102 -41.44 18.50 -32.46
N PRO A 103 -41.45 18.44 -33.81
CA PRO A 103 -40.60 19.28 -34.64
C PRO A 103 -40.86 20.77 -34.37
N PRO A 104 -39.80 21.60 -34.31
CA PRO A 104 -39.96 23.05 -34.24
C PRO A 104 -40.65 23.62 -35.47
N ASP A 105 -41.26 24.80 -35.30
CA ASP A 105 -41.89 25.55 -36.40
C ASP A 105 -40.89 25.74 -37.56
N GLY A 106 -41.32 25.43 -38.78
CA GLY A 106 -40.49 25.50 -39.98
C GLY A 106 -39.87 24.17 -40.42
N LEU A 107 -40.05 23.09 -39.65
CA LEU A 107 -39.61 21.74 -40.04
C LEU A 107 -40.79 20.75 -40.11
N SER A 108 -40.78 19.89 -41.12
CA SER A 108 -41.72 18.76 -41.21
C SER A 108 -41.23 17.58 -40.37
N ALA A 109 -42.17 16.90 -39.70
CA ALA A 109 -41.86 15.65 -39.00
C ALA A 109 -41.33 14.59 -39.97
N ALA A 110 -40.43 13.73 -39.48
CA ALA A 110 -40.02 12.56 -40.25
C ALA A 110 -41.23 11.62 -40.47
N SER A 111 -41.24 10.86 -41.56
CA SER A 111 -42.37 9.98 -41.94
C SER A 111 -42.71 8.90 -40.90
N TRP A 112 -41.75 8.56 -40.04
CA TRP A 112 -41.90 7.58 -38.95
C TRP A 112 -42.30 8.22 -37.61
N TRP A 113 -42.39 9.55 -37.54
CA TRP A 113 -42.72 10.26 -36.31
C TRP A 113 -44.22 10.20 -36.02
N HIS A 114 -44.57 10.01 -34.75
CA HIS A 114 -45.95 9.97 -34.28
C HIS A 114 -46.12 10.82 -33.02
N ALA A 115 -47.31 11.38 -32.79
CA ALA A 115 -47.59 12.27 -31.66
C ALA A 115 -47.25 11.67 -30.28
N TYR A 116 -47.43 10.35 -30.11
CA TYR A 116 -47.11 9.66 -28.86
C TYR A 116 -45.61 9.72 -28.51
N MET A 117 -44.71 9.88 -29.49
CA MET A 117 -43.27 9.99 -29.24
C MET A 117 -42.93 11.22 -28.40
N SER A 118 -43.59 12.35 -28.67
CA SER A 118 -43.43 13.56 -27.87
C SER A 118 -43.90 13.35 -26.41
N VAL A 119 -44.98 12.60 -26.20
CA VAL A 119 -45.49 12.26 -24.86
C VAL A 119 -44.48 11.39 -24.11
N VAL A 120 -43.93 10.35 -24.76
CA VAL A 120 -42.89 9.50 -24.19
C VAL A 120 -41.65 10.32 -23.83
N HIS A 121 -41.24 11.24 -24.71
CA HIS A 121 -40.10 12.13 -24.47
C HIS A 121 -40.31 12.98 -23.21
N TYR A 122 -41.43 13.70 -23.11
CA TYR A 122 -41.68 14.60 -21.97
C TYR A 122 -41.82 13.85 -20.65
N LEU A 123 -42.51 12.71 -20.62
CA LEU A 123 -42.60 11.87 -19.42
C LEU A 123 -41.22 11.37 -18.98
N SER A 124 -40.38 10.98 -19.94
CA SER A 124 -39.01 10.53 -19.68
C SER A 124 -38.12 11.69 -19.21
N ALA A 125 -38.25 12.88 -19.80
CA ALA A 125 -37.52 14.06 -19.36
C ALA A 125 -37.89 14.44 -17.91
N VAL A 126 -39.17 14.38 -17.54
CA VAL A 126 -39.61 14.59 -16.15
C VAL A 126 -38.97 13.55 -15.22
N ALA A 127 -39.02 12.27 -15.57
CA ALA A 127 -38.39 11.21 -14.78
C ALA A 127 -36.86 11.41 -14.62
N LEU A 128 -36.19 11.88 -15.66
CA LEU A 128 -34.77 12.19 -15.67
C LEU A 128 -34.42 13.34 -14.71
N PHE A 129 -35.14 14.46 -14.80
CA PHE A 129 -34.91 15.63 -13.93
C PHE A 129 -35.29 15.36 -12.47
N VAL A 130 -36.36 14.60 -12.21
CA VAL A 130 -36.70 14.14 -10.86
C VAL A 130 -35.56 13.29 -10.29
N SER A 131 -34.98 12.40 -11.10
CA SER A 131 -33.84 11.59 -10.68
C SER A 131 -32.63 12.46 -10.34
N PHE A 132 -32.31 13.47 -11.15
CA PHE A 132 -31.22 14.42 -10.89
C PHE A 132 -31.41 15.17 -9.56
N ILE A 133 -32.62 15.66 -9.30
CA ILE A 133 -32.97 16.35 -8.07
C ILE A 133 -32.78 15.42 -6.86
N LEU A 134 -33.31 14.20 -6.92
CA LEU A 134 -33.21 13.22 -5.83
C LEU A 134 -31.76 12.80 -5.54
N PHE A 135 -30.91 12.68 -6.58
CA PHE A 135 -29.48 12.48 -6.38
C PHE A 135 -28.86 13.64 -5.57
N ALA A 136 -29.11 14.89 -5.97
CA ALA A 136 -28.50 16.06 -5.35
C ALA A 136 -28.97 16.32 -3.91
N ILE A 137 -30.28 16.26 -3.66
CA ILE A 137 -30.85 16.62 -2.34
C ILE A 137 -30.73 15.50 -1.31
N TRP A 138 -30.55 14.25 -1.74
CA TRP A 138 -30.57 13.09 -0.84
C TRP A 138 -29.33 12.21 -0.96
N LEU A 139 -29.14 11.52 -2.07
CA LEU A 139 -28.13 10.45 -2.17
C LEU A 139 -26.69 10.96 -2.09
N LEU A 140 -26.36 12.05 -2.78
CA LEU A 140 -25.02 12.64 -2.74
C LEU A 140 -24.66 13.20 -1.35
N ARG A 141 -25.67 13.51 -0.53
CA ARG A 141 -25.55 14.07 0.83
C ARG A 141 -25.50 13.01 1.94
N LYS A 142 -25.73 11.73 1.62
CA LYS A 142 -25.66 10.62 2.59
C LYS A 142 -24.27 10.51 3.23
N SER A 143 -24.21 10.05 4.48
CA SER A 143 -22.97 9.86 5.26
C SER A 143 -23.13 8.78 6.33
N ASN A 144 -22.02 8.11 6.68
CA ASN A 144 -21.95 7.13 7.77
C ASN A 144 -21.86 7.80 9.16
N VAL A 145 -21.68 9.12 9.20
CA VAL A 145 -21.70 9.93 10.43
C VAL A 145 -23.12 10.51 10.57
N PRO A 146 -23.93 10.03 11.54
CA PRO A 146 -25.35 10.38 11.62
C PRO A 146 -25.58 11.87 11.89
N ARG A 147 -24.84 12.42 12.86
CA ARG A 147 -24.95 13.84 13.26
C ARG A 147 -24.15 14.73 12.31
N ARG A 148 -24.80 15.76 11.76
CA ARG A 148 -24.16 16.74 10.85
C ARG A 148 -23.04 17.51 11.54
N GLY A 149 -23.18 17.80 12.84
CA GLY A 149 -22.20 18.52 13.66
C GLY A 149 -20.87 17.78 13.84
N ASP A 150 -20.86 16.48 13.60
CA ASP A 150 -19.67 15.62 13.77
C ASP A 150 -18.99 15.33 12.42
N ARG A 151 -19.55 15.82 11.30
CA ARG A 151 -18.96 15.64 9.97
C ARG A 151 -17.76 16.59 9.79
N PRO A 152 -16.69 16.18 9.10
CA PRO A 152 -15.62 17.09 8.68
C PRO A 152 -16.14 18.33 7.92
N LEU A 153 -15.49 19.49 8.08
CA LEU A 153 -15.93 20.77 7.49
C LEU A 153 -16.03 20.70 5.95
N ASP A 154 -15.11 20.00 5.30
CA ASP A 154 -15.11 19.78 3.85
C ASP A 154 -16.30 18.92 3.40
N LYS A 155 -16.74 17.95 4.20
CA LYS A 155 -17.95 17.16 3.93
C LYS A 155 -19.20 18.00 4.09
N ARG A 156 -19.30 18.85 5.12
CA ARG A 156 -20.44 19.78 5.28
C ARG A 156 -20.57 20.71 4.09
N ARG A 157 -19.47 21.35 3.67
CA ARG A 157 -19.45 22.24 2.49
C ARG A 157 -19.93 21.53 1.21
N ARG A 158 -19.50 20.29 0.98
CA ARG A 158 -19.97 19.50 -0.17
C ARG A 158 -21.47 19.20 -0.10
N ASP A 159 -21.97 18.86 1.09
CA ASP A 159 -23.39 18.57 1.30
C ASP A 159 -24.27 19.82 1.08
N ASP A 160 -23.75 21.00 1.42
CA ASP A 160 -24.41 22.28 1.22
C ASP A 160 -24.43 22.68 -0.27
N ILE A 161 -23.33 22.47 -0.99
CA ILE A 161 -23.27 22.70 -2.44
C ILE A 161 -24.26 21.78 -3.18
N CYS A 162 -24.29 20.48 -2.85
CA CYS A 162 -25.25 19.56 -3.48
C CYS A 162 -26.70 19.95 -3.19
N LEU A 163 -27.01 20.42 -1.98
CA LEU A 163 -28.34 20.93 -1.65
C LEU A 163 -28.68 22.18 -2.46
N ALA A 164 -27.78 23.14 -2.56
CA ALA A 164 -27.98 24.36 -3.34
C ALA A 164 -28.24 24.03 -4.82
N CYS A 165 -27.47 23.12 -5.41
CA CYS A 165 -27.72 22.61 -6.76
C CYS A 165 -29.11 21.96 -6.90
N GLY A 166 -29.53 21.17 -5.91
CA GLY A 166 -30.86 20.58 -5.88
C GLY A 166 -31.98 21.63 -5.85
N ILE A 167 -31.83 22.69 -5.07
CA ILE A 167 -32.79 23.81 -4.99
C ILE A 167 -32.86 24.54 -6.34
N VAL A 168 -31.71 24.79 -6.98
CA VAL A 168 -31.65 25.42 -8.31
C VAL A 168 -32.37 24.55 -9.35
N MET A 169 -32.18 23.23 -9.33
CA MET A 169 -32.90 22.33 -10.23
C MET A 169 -34.41 22.35 -9.99
N ILE A 170 -34.87 22.37 -8.73
CA ILE A 170 -36.31 22.48 -8.41
C ILE A 170 -36.88 23.79 -8.95
N GLY A 171 -36.21 24.92 -8.69
CA GLY A 171 -36.63 26.22 -9.22
C GLY A 171 -36.66 26.25 -10.74
N SER A 172 -35.70 25.61 -11.40
CA SER A 172 -35.63 25.52 -12.86
C SER A 172 -36.76 24.65 -13.44
N VAL A 173 -37.10 23.53 -12.79
CA VAL A 173 -38.23 22.67 -13.19
C VAL A 173 -39.57 23.40 -13.00
N LEU A 174 -39.74 24.15 -11.90
CA LEU A 174 -40.93 24.98 -11.70
C LEU A 174 -41.03 26.11 -12.74
N TRP A 175 -39.90 26.73 -13.10
CA TRP A 175 -39.84 27.72 -14.16
C TRP A 175 -40.21 27.09 -15.52
N ALA A 176 -39.67 25.93 -15.85
CA ALA A 176 -40.07 25.19 -17.05
C ALA A 176 -41.57 24.83 -17.03
N ALA A 177 -42.11 24.39 -15.89
CA ALA A 177 -43.54 24.07 -15.75
C ALA A 177 -44.45 25.29 -15.97
N SER A 178 -44.00 26.50 -15.60
CA SER A 178 -44.76 27.73 -15.87
C SER A 178 -44.95 28.01 -17.36
N SER A 179 -44.10 27.44 -18.23
CA SER A 179 -44.26 27.50 -19.70
C SER A 179 -45.56 26.87 -20.19
N ILE A 180 -46.19 25.99 -19.42
CA ILE A 180 -47.50 25.42 -19.77
C ILE A 180 -48.56 26.54 -19.89
N ILE A 181 -48.40 27.60 -19.11
CA ILE A 181 -49.31 28.76 -19.06
C ILE A 181 -48.77 29.92 -19.89
N THR A 182 -47.47 30.18 -19.81
CA THR A 182 -46.85 31.38 -20.42
C THR A 182 -46.37 31.16 -21.86
N HIS A 183 -46.30 29.91 -22.33
CA HIS A 183 -45.74 29.51 -23.63
C HIS A 183 -44.30 30.01 -23.88
N ALA A 184 -43.55 30.32 -22.81
CA ALA A 184 -42.16 30.79 -22.91
C ALA A 184 -41.18 29.65 -23.25
N PRO A 185 -40.07 29.91 -23.97
CA PRO A 185 -39.07 28.88 -24.25
C PRO A 185 -38.41 28.36 -22.96
N ILE A 186 -38.23 27.04 -22.87
CA ILE A 186 -37.70 26.32 -21.69
C ILE A 186 -36.20 26.00 -21.77
N PHE A 187 -35.51 26.40 -22.84
CA PHE A 187 -34.07 26.13 -23.00
C PHE A 187 -33.21 26.59 -21.82
N TRP A 188 -33.48 27.79 -21.30
CA TRP A 188 -32.72 28.34 -20.17
C TRP A 188 -32.97 27.59 -18.86
N PRO A 189 -34.21 27.36 -18.40
CA PRO A 189 -34.44 26.54 -17.22
C PRO A 189 -33.86 25.12 -17.36
N GLU A 190 -33.98 24.47 -18.51
CA GLU A 190 -33.37 23.15 -18.74
C GLU A 190 -31.85 23.18 -18.65
N SER A 191 -31.20 24.16 -19.29
CA SER A 191 -29.74 24.30 -19.29
C SER A 191 -29.21 24.58 -17.88
N ILE A 192 -29.89 25.44 -17.11
CA ILE A 192 -29.51 25.76 -15.73
C ILE A 192 -29.67 24.52 -14.84
N ALA A 193 -30.75 23.75 -15.01
CA ALA A 193 -30.95 22.50 -14.29
C ALA A 193 -29.85 21.47 -14.60
N ILE A 194 -29.48 21.32 -15.87
CA ILE A 194 -28.39 20.42 -16.31
C ILE A 194 -27.04 20.85 -15.74
N ILE A 195 -26.73 22.15 -15.74
CA ILE A 195 -25.48 22.68 -15.16
C ILE A 195 -25.47 22.50 -13.64
N ALA A 196 -26.58 22.73 -12.95
CA ALA A 196 -26.70 22.50 -11.51
C ALA A 196 -26.53 21.01 -11.15
N PHE A 197 -27.14 20.11 -11.93
CA PHE A 197 -26.90 18.66 -11.83
C PHE A 197 -25.41 18.35 -11.98
N ALA A 198 -24.78 18.82 -13.05
CA ALA A 198 -23.36 18.62 -13.31
C ALA A 198 -22.47 19.10 -12.17
N ALA A 199 -22.73 20.30 -11.64
CA ALA A 199 -22.00 20.87 -10.52
C ALA A 199 -22.11 20.02 -9.25
N SER A 200 -23.29 19.44 -8.96
CA SER A 200 -23.49 18.55 -7.80
C SER A 200 -22.66 17.26 -7.93
N TRP A 201 -22.57 16.68 -9.14
CA TRP A 201 -21.80 15.47 -9.41
C TRP A 201 -20.29 15.71 -9.44
N LEU A 202 -19.83 16.84 -9.99
CA LEU A 202 -18.41 17.26 -9.95
C LEU A 202 -17.93 17.56 -8.53
N THR A 203 -18.78 18.19 -7.72
CA THR A 203 -18.50 18.46 -6.30
C THR A 203 -18.32 17.16 -5.53
N LYS A 204 -19.13 16.14 -5.82
CA LYS A 204 -18.98 14.83 -5.21
C LYS A 204 -17.78 14.04 -5.76
N GLY A 205 -17.45 14.20 -7.05
CA GLY A 205 -16.28 13.60 -7.69
C GLY A 205 -14.93 14.20 -7.27
N GLU A 206 -14.90 15.14 -6.32
CA GLU A 206 -13.70 15.82 -5.81
C GLU A 206 -12.86 16.57 -6.87
N ALA A 207 -13.48 17.03 -7.97
CA ALA A 207 -12.77 17.73 -9.06
C ALA A 207 -11.96 18.96 -8.58
N ARG A 208 -12.40 19.61 -7.49
CA ARG A 208 -11.72 20.75 -6.86
C ARG A 208 -10.31 20.40 -6.36
N LYS A 209 -10.08 19.19 -5.82
CA LYS A 209 -8.74 18.79 -5.31
C LYS A 209 -7.75 18.62 -6.47
N SER A 210 -8.16 17.97 -7.55
CA SER A 210 -7.34 17.79 -8.75
C SER A 210 -7.05 19.11 -9.46
N ALA A 211 -8.03 20.00 -9.58
CA ALA A 211 -7.80 21.34 -10.14
C ALA A 211 -6.87 22.20 -9.26
N MET A 212 -7.00 22.13 -7.93
CA MET A 212 -6.10 22.85 -7.02
C MET A 212 -4.69 22.25 -6.99
N GLN A 213 -4.53 20.94 -7.15
CA GLN A 213 -3.22 20.28 -7.32
C GLN A 213 -2.58 20.68 -8.66
N MET A 214 -3.36 20.77 -9.73
CA MET A 214 -2.90 21.24 -11.04
C MET A 214 -2.53 22.74 -11.00
N ILE A 215 -3.32 23.58 -10.33
CA ILE A 215 -3.02 25.01 -10.16
C ILE A 215 -1.85 25.23 -9.21
N ARG A 216 -1.67 24.41 -8.15
CA ARG A 216 -0.50 24.47 -7.27
C ARG A 216 0.77 24.04 -7.97
N SER A 217 0.74 22.95 -8.73
CA SER A 217 1.88 22.53 -9.55
C SER A 217 2.22 23.56 -10.65
N TRP A 218 1.22 24.23 -11.21
CA TRP A 218 1.42 25.37 -12.11
C TRP A 218 1.99 26.61 -11.40
N ARG A 219 1.49 26.96 -10.22
CA ARG A 219 2.01 28.10 -9.44
C ARG A 219 3.44 27.88 -8.96
N LEU A 220 3.77 26.67 -8.50
CA LEU A 220 5.13 26.29 -8.10
C LEU A 220 6.11 26.30 -9.28
N LYS A 221 5.63 26.05 -10.51
CA LYS A 221 6.40 26.24 -11.75
C LYS A 221 6.57 27.72 -12.16
N MET A 222 5.72 28.63 -11.69
CA MET A 222 5.73 30.04 -12.10
C MET A 222 6.40 30.99 -11.09
N THR A 223 6.63 30.58 -9.84
CA THR A 223 7.21 31.44 -8.79
C THR A 223 8.74 31.63 -8.86
N GLY A 224 9.37 31.39 -10.01
CA GLY A 224 10.82 31.46 -10.19
C GLY A 224 11.33 32.31 -11.35
N ALA A 225 10.49 33.04 -12.10
CA ALA A 225 10.92 33.75 -13.29
C ALA A 225 10.68 35.27 -13.20
N SER A 226 11.76 36.05 -13.30
CA SER A 226 11.74 37.51 -13.42
C SER A 226 11.19 37.97 -14.78
N ALA A 227 10.54 39.13 -14.78
CA ALA A 227 9.57 39.58 -15.77
C ALA A 227 10.03 40.01 -17.20
N PRO A 228 11.30 40.01 -17.65
CA PRO A 228 11.60 40.43 -19.02
C PRO A 228 12.33 39.37 -19.86
N ILE A 229 11.76 38.16 -20.01
CA ILE A 229 12.15 37.23 -21.10
C ILE A 229 10.89 36.51 -21.61
N LEU A 230 9.88 37.27 -22.06
CA LEU A 230 8.61 36.69 -22.51
C LEU A 230 8.42 36.66 -24.04
N VAL A 231 9.31 37.28 -24.82
CA VAL A 231 9.06 37.46 -26.28
C VAL A 231 10.06 36.70 -27.17
N GLY A 232 11.23 36.31 -26.67
CA GLY A 232 12.27 35.66 -27.49
C GLY A 232 12.25 34.12 -27.58
N VAL A 233 11.52 33.43 -26.71
CA VAL A 233 11.64 31.96 -26.55
C VAL A 233 10.58 31.17 -27.33
N LEU A 234 9.58 31.83 -27.91
CA LEU A 234 8.45 31.17 -28.58
C LEU A 234 8.77 30.51 -29.93
N LEU A 235 9.99 30.63 -30.47
CA LEU A 235 10.30 30.17 -31.84
C LEU A 235 11.47 29.19 -31.99
N SER A 236 12.16 28.77 -30.93
CA SER A 236 13.37 27.92 -31.12
C SER A 236 13.76 26.97 -29.99
N THR A 237 12.85 26.59 -29.09
CA THR A 237 13.15 25.52 -28.11
C THR A 237 12.19 24.34 -28.27
N ARG A 238 12.72 23.26 -28.86
CA ARG A 238 12.16 21.91 -28.67
C ARG A 238 11.96 21.69 -27.18
N LEU A 239 10.72 21.37 -26.80
CA LEU A 239 10.33 20.96 -25.47
C LEU A 239 11.11 19.67 -25.13
N VAL A 240 12.28 19.78 -24.50
CA VAL A 240 12.91 18.64 -23.85
C VAL A 240 12.21 18.48 -22.51
N ILE A 241 11.10 17.73 -22.54
CA ILE A 241 10.61 17.05 -21.34
C ILE A 241 11.76 16.12 -20.93
N PRO A 242 12.33 16.21 -19.72
CA PRO A 242 13.26 15.19 -19.27
C PRO A 242 12.47 13.87 -19.23
N SER A 243 12.67 13.05 -20.25
CA SER A 243 12.27 11.65 -20.23
C SER A 243 12.96 11.05 -19.01
N SER A 244 12.19 10.73 -17.97
CA SER A 244 12.61 9.70 -17.01
C SER A 244 13.19 8.56 -17.83
N ALA A 245 14.46 8.20 -17.62
CA ALA A 245 15.01 7.02 -18.26
C ALA A 245 14.04 5.85 -18.00
N ALA A 246 13.80 5.00 -19.00
CA ALA A 246 13.07 3.76 -18.77
C ALA A 246 13.94 2.91 -17.82
N VAL A 247 13.53 2.82 -16.55
CA VAL A 247 14.24 2.05 -15.52
C VAL A 247 13.84 0.57 -15.52
N GLU A 248 12.81 0.21 -16.30
CA GLU A 248 12.38 -1.17 -16.48
C GLU A 248 13.43 -1.96 -17.28
N GLN A 249 14.01 -2.97 -16.65
CA GLN A 249 14.86 -3.96 -17.27
C GLN A 249 14.00 -5.12 -17.79
N THR A 250 13.80 -5.16 -19.10
CA THR A 250 12.96 -6.13 -19.81
C THR A 250 13.74 -7.31 -20.41
N VAL A 251 14.99 -7.50 -19.96
CA VAL A 251 15.85 -8.60 -20.39
C VAL A 251 16.59 -9.18 -19.19
N GLN A 252 16.81 -10.50 -19.21
CA GLN A 252 17.60 -11.19 -18.18
C GLN A 252 19.02 -10.63 -18.09
N GLY A 253 19.63 -10.76 -16.91
CA GLY A 253 21.05 -10.51 -16.72
C GLY A 253 21.91 -11.39 -17.63
N ARG A 254 22.97 -10.82 -18.23
CA ARG A 254 23.85 -11.52 -19.18
C ARG A 254 25.03 -12.24 -18.53
N ARG A 255 25.32 -11.97 -17.26
CA ARG A 255 26.37 -12.68 -16.50
C ARG A 255 25.83 -14.02 -16.02
N PRO A 256 26.72 -15.00 -15.73
CA PRO A 256 26.30 -16.27 -15.15
C PRO A 256 25.43 -16.09 -13.89
N PRO A 257 24.53 -17.04 -13.59
CA PRO A 257 23.77 -17.06 -12.35
C PRO A 257 24.66 -16.99 -11.10
N ALA A 258 24.12 -16.49 -9.99
CA ALA A 258 24.83 -16.46 -8.71
C ALA A 258 25.16 -17.89 -8.25
N THR A 259 26.31 -18.07 -7.62
CA THR A 259 26.71 -19.40 -7.14
C THR A 259 25.91 -19.75 -5.88
N LEU A 260 25.06 -20.77 -5.96
CA LEU A 260 24.36 -21.32 -4.81
C LEU A 260 25.34 -22.18 -3.98
N VAL A 261 25.70 -21.69 -2.81
CA VAL A 261 26.66 -22.33 -1.88
C VAL A 261 26.00 -23.50 -1.14
N THR A 262 24.78 -23.31 -0.66
CA THR A 262 24.00 -24.32 0.03
C THR A 262 22.52 -23.97 -0.06
N SER A 263 21.65 -24.99 0.04
CA SER A 263 20.21 -24.79 0.18
C SER A 263 19.55 -25.97 0.87
N PHE A 264 18.58 -25.67 1.73
CA PHE A 264 17.82 -26.65 2.51
C PHE A 264 16.41 -26.14 2.81
N ASP A 265 15.53 -27.06 3.20
CA ASP A 265 14.17 -26.72 3.63
C ASP A 265 14.20 -26.00 4.98
N GLY A 266 13.44 -24.91 5.08
CA GLY A 266 13.20 -24.21 6.35
C GLY A 266 11.91 -24.66 7.03
N LEU A 267 11.33 -23.79 7.86
CA LEU A 267 10.01 -23.96 8.46
C LEU A 267 8.92 -24.15 7.39
N GLY A 268 8.09 -25.19 7.51
CA GLY A 268 7.10 -25.52 6.48
C GLY A 268 6.61 -26.97 6.51
N VAL A 269 5.75 -27.30 5.54
CA VAL A 269 5.17 -28.64 5.38
C VAL A 269 6.25 -29.73 5.33
N GLY A 270 6.09 -30.72 6.21
CA GLY A 270 6.95 -31.89 6.32
C GLY A 270 8.21 -31.69 7.18
N LEU A 271 8.48 -30.47 7.69
CA LEU A 271 9.62 -30.27 8.58
C LEU A 271 9.38 -30.99 9.91
N GLN A 272 10.33 -31.83 10.28
CA GLN A 272 10.43 -32.51 11.57
C GLN A 272 11.78 -32.14 12.18
N GLY A 273 11.76 -31.54 13.36
CA GLY A 273 12.95 -31.25 14.15
C GLY A 273 13.01 -32.06 15.44
N PRO A 274 14.06 -31.85 16.25
CA PRO A 274 14.25 -32.54 17.53
C PRO A 274 13.10 -32.30 18.54
N HIS A 275 12.33 -31.23 18.38
CA HIS A 275 11.27 -30.83 19.31
C HIS A 275 9.85 -31.04 18.76
N GLY A 276 9.71 -31.74 17.64
CA GLY A 276 8.42 -32.07 17.05
C GLY A 276 8.29 -31.67 15.59
N ARG A 277 7.05 -31.78 15.10
CA ARG A 277 6.69 -31.40 13.73
C ARG A 277 6.38 -29.93 13.65
N TRP A 278 6.65 -29.34 12.49
CA TRP A 278 6.20 -28.00 12.21
C TRP A 278 4.68 -27.98 12.06
N GLU A 279 4.07 -26.97 12.70
CA GLU A 279 2.66 -26.64 12.56
C GLU A 279 2.52 -25.13 12.43
N GLY A 280 2.09 -24.66 11.27
CA GLY A 280 1.86 -23.23 11.03
C GLY A 280 0.57 -22.99 10.25
N ARG A 281 0.30 -21.72 10.00
CA ARG A 281 -0.83 -21.25 9.19
C ARG A 281 -0.38 -20.09 8.31
N ASN A 282 -1.08 -19.88 7.21
CA ASN A 282 -0.91 -18.70 6.38
C ASN A 282 -1.53 -17.43 7.02
N PRO A 283 -1.09 -16.23 6.60
CA PRO A 283 0.10 -15.98 5.77
C PRO A 283 1.39 -16.39 6.48
N SER A 284 2.47 -16.51 5.71
CA SER A 284 3.82 -16.64 6.26
C SER A 284 4.49 -15.26 6.36
N ASP A 285 5.36 -15.15 7.35
CA ASP A 285 6.07 -13.92 7.71
C ASP A 285 7.52 -14.31 7.93
N ASN A 286 8.29 -14.34 6.84
CA ASN A 286 9.61 -14.97 6.85
C ASN A 286 10.68 -14.04 7.41
N SER A 287 11.29 -14.43 8.53
CA SER A 287 12.46 -13.78 9.08
C SER A 287 13.63 -14.74 9.24
N ILE A 288 14.81 -14.34 8.76
CA ILE A 288 16.07 -15.07 8.99
C ILE A 288 17.15 -14.16 9.56
N ALA A 289 18.01 -14.74 10.38
CA ALA A 289 19.27 -14.14 10.79
C ALA A 289 20.38 -15.18 10.66
N VAL A 290 21.57 -14.74 10.29
CA VAL A 290 22.72 -15.60 10.07
C VAL A 290 23.85 -15.14 10.97
N GLY A 291 24.30 -16.03 11.85
CA GLY A 291 25.48 -15.83 12.68
C GLY A 291 26.68 -16.58 12.10
N PRO A 292 27.78 -16.70 12.86
CA PRO A 292 28.97 -17.44 12.43
C PRO A 292 28.69 -18.92 12.12
N ASP A 293 27.92 -19.59 12.96
CA ASP A 293 27.74 -21.05 12.90
C ASP A 293 26.31 -21.50 12.57
N TYR A 294 25.34 -20.62 12.78
CA TYR A 294 23.92 -20.94 12.75
C TYR A 294 23.12 -20.00 11.85
N VAL A 295 21.99 -20.51 11.37
CA VAL A 295 20.90 -19.76 10.76
C VAL A 295 19.69 -19.92 11.68
N VAL A 296 19.11 -18.80 12.12
CA VAL A 296 17.86 -18.80 12.88
C VAL A 296 16.76 -18.33 11.94
N GLN A 297 15.68 -19.12 11.85
CA GLN A 297 14.49 -18.75 11.11
C GLN A 297 13.32 -18.63 12.07
N ILE A 298 12.54 -17.56 11.90
CA ILE A 298 11.22 -17.40 12.50
C ILE A 298 10.22 -17.24 11.36
N VAL A 299 9.11 -17.98 11.43
CA VAL A 299 7.94 -17.73 10.59
C VAL A 299 6.72 -17.60 11.47
N ASN A 300 6.21 -16.38 11.58
CA ASN A 300 5.12 -16.01 12.46
C ASN A 300 5.35 -16.51 13.91
N THR A 301 4.66 -17.58 14.28
CA THR A 301 4.59 -18.11 15.65
C THR A 301 5.56 -19.26 15.90
N ARG A 302 6.40 -19.61 14.94
CA ARG A 302 7.34 -20.74 15.01
C ARG A 302 8.77 -20.30 14.75
N MET A 303 9.71 -20.87 15.50
CA MET A 303 11.15 -20.68 15.29
C MET A 303 11.90 -22.02 15.19
N ALA A 304 12.99 -22.03 14.43
CA ALA A 304 13.97 -23.11 14.39
C ALA A 304 15.39 -22.57 14.20
N ILE A 305 16.37 -23.34 14.65
CA ILE A 305 17.80 -23.04 14.55
C ILE A 305 18.45 -24.15 13.75
N PHE A 306 19.18 -23.76 12.71
CA PHE A 306 19.86 -24.64 11.79
C PHE A 306 21.37 -24.38 11.86
N ARG A 307 22.19 -25.41 11.68
CA ARG A 307 23.56 -25.24 11.20
C ARG A 307 23.50 -24.69 9.77
N LYS A 308 24.58 -24.04 9.31
CA LYS A 308 24.67 -23.53 7.93
C LYS A 308 24.57 -24.61 6.84
N ASN A 309 24.77 -25.88 7.17
CA ASN A 309 24.55 -27.00 6.25
C ASN A 309 23.09 -27.47 6.17
N GLY A 310 22.19 -26.90 6.98
CA GLY A 310 20.76 -27.25 7.02
C GLY A 310 20.36 -28.25 8.12
N GLU A 311 21.30 -28.75 8.93
CA GLU A 311 20.97 -29.58 10.08
C GLU A 311 20.18 -28.77 11.12
N ILE A 312 18.96 -29.21 11.42
CA ILE A 312 18.12 -28.59 12.46
C ILE A 312 18.59 -29.04 13.85
N VAL A 313 19.06 -28.09 14.64
CA VAL A 313 19.57 -28.33 16.01
C VAL A 313 18.57 -27.94 17.09
N TYR A 314 17.61 -27.08 16.76
CA TYR A 314 16.53 -26.67 17.66
C TYR A 314 15.28 -26.29 16.89
N GLY A 315 14.11 -26.43 17.52
CA GLY A 315 12.82 -26.26 16.87
C GLY A 315 12.31 -27.50 16.14
N PRO A 316 11.23 -27.35 15.36
CA PRO A 316 10.34 -26.19 15.34
C PRO A 316 9.58 -26.07 16.67
N VAL A 317 9.57 -24.86 17.26
CA VAL A 317 8.88 -24.59 18.55
C VAL A 317 8.13 -23.25 18.49
N PRO A 318 7.15 -23.00 19.37
CA PRO A 318 6.55 -21.68 19.55
C PRO A 318 7.62 -20.58 19.77
N THR A 319 7.51 -19.42 19.12
CA THR A 319 8.47 -18.33 19.28
C THR A 319 8.55 -17.81 20.71
N ASN A 320 7.42 -17.73 21.42
CA ASN A 320 7.40 -17.32 22.82
C ASN A 320 8.14 -18.27 23.79
N THR A 321 8.66 -19.40 23.31
CA THR A 321 9.53 -20.30 24.08
C THR A 321 10.78 -19.58 24.62
N VAL A 322 11.30 -18.59 23.89
CA VAL A 322 12.44 -17.77 24.37
C VAL A 322 12.10 -16.96 25.63
N PHE A 323 10.81 -16.71 25.90
CA PHE A 323 10.32 -16.00 27.07
C PHE A 323 9.87 -16.91 28.22
N LYS A 324 10.17 -18.22 28.18
CA LYS A 324 9.73 -19.14 29.23
C LYS A 324 10.30 -18.77 30.61
N GLY A 325 9.43 -18.68 31.63
CA GLY A 325 9.79 -18.26 32.98
C GLY A 325 10.10 -16.76 33.13
N PHE A 326 9.73 -15.93 32.15
CA PHE A 326 9.87 -14.47 32.22
C PHE A 326 8.65 -13.80 32.87
N GLY A 327 7.47 -14.42 32.77
CA GLY A 327 6.19 -13.81 33.09
C GLY A 327 5.74 -12.79 32.02
N GLY A 328 4.69 -12.03 32.37
CA GLY A 328 4.16 -10.98 31.50
C GLY A 328 3.49 -11.48 30.22
N ALA A 329 3.25 -10.55 29.29
CA ALA A 329 2.59 -10.84 28.03
C ALA A 329 3.48 -11.65 27.08
N CYS A 330 4.81 -11.47 27.19
CA CYS A 330 5.79 -12.13 26.33
C CYS A 330 5.86 -13.65 26.55
N GLU A 331 5.67 -14.12 27.78
CA GLU A 331 5.53 -15.55 28.06
C GLU A 331 4.12 -16.06 27.71
N ALA A 332 3.09 -15.30 28.08
CA ALA A 332 1.70 -15.73 28.02
C ALA A 332 1.14 -15.85 26.58
N HIS A 333 1.68 -15.10 25.63
CA HIS A 333 1.16 -15.03 24.27
C HIS A 333 2.22 -15.39 23.23
N ASN A 334 1.81 -16.23 22.27
CA ASN A 334 2.60 -16.53 21.08
C ASN A 334 1.90 -15.88 19.88
N ASN A 335 2.53 -14.87 19.30
CA ASN A 335 1.94 -14.02 18.28
C ASN A 335 2.72 -14.12 16.96
N GLY A 336 2.07 -13.66 15.88
CA GLY A 336 2.67 -13.57 14.55
C GLY A 336 3.69 -12.44 14.47
N ASP A 337 4.26 -12.26 13.28
CA ASP A 337 5.20 -11.20 12.93
C ASP A 337 6.46 -11.12 13.81
N ALA A 338 6.84 -12.21 14.48
CA ALA A 338 8.10 -12.22 15.22
C ALA A 338 9.30 -12.22 14.25
N VAL A 339 10.32 -11.44 14.59
CA VAL A 339 11.47 -11.17 13.73
C VAL A 339 12.77 -11.49 14.46
N VAL A 340 13.74 -12.06 13.74
CA VAL A 340 15.08 -12.32 14.25
C VAL A 340 16.14 -11.49 13.51
N ARG A 341 17.14 -11.00 14.25
CA ARG A 341 18.34 -10.34 13.74
C ARG A 341 19.58 -10.91 14.41
N TYR A 342 20.70 -10.85 13.70
CA TYR A 342 22.01 -11.06 14.28
C TYR A 342 22.68 -9.71 14.37
N ASP A 343 22.90 -9.22 15.59
CA ASP A 343 23.69 -8.03 15.88
C ASP A 343 25.16 -8.39 15.73
N GLN A 344 25.68 -8.21 14.52
CA GLN A 344 27.06 -8.52 14.18
C GLN A 344 28.08 -7.59 14.85
N LEU A 345 27.65 -6.44 15.37
CA LEU A 345 28.51 -5.51 16.11
C LEU A 345 28.80 -6.00 17.54
N ALA A 346 27.89 -6.79 18.12
CA ALA A 346 28.06 -7.38 19.45
C ALA A 346 28.07 -8.92 19.46
N SER A 347 27.99 -9.54 18.28
CA SER A 347 27.84 -10.99 18.12
C SER A 347 26.68 -11.55 18.94
N ARG A 348 25.50 -10.91 18.86
CA ARG A 348 24.29 -11.31 19.60
C ARG A 348 23.12 -11.62 18.68
N TRP A 349 22.21 -12.46 19.15
CA TRP A 349 20.92 -12.72 18.53
C TRP A 349 19.87 -11.82 19.17
N LEU A 350 19.10 -11.14 18.35
CA LEU A 350 17.96 -10.33 18.75
C LEU A 350 16.68 -10.96 18.21
N ILE A 351 15.77 -11.34 19.09
CA ILE A 351 14.41 -11.77 18.73
C ILE A 351 13.43 -10.71 19.23
N VAL A 352 12.57 -10.24 18.34
CA VAL A 352 11.52 -9.25 18.63
C VAL A 352 10.16 -9.87 18.31
N MET A 353 9.23 -9.80 19.26
CA MET A 353 7.87 -10.35 19.10
C MET A 353 6.83 -9.31 19.57
N PRO A 354 5.88 -8.90 18.72
CA PRO A 354 4.76 -8.07 19.14
C PRO A 354 3.67 -8.91 19.82
N THR A 355 2.86 -8.32 20.69
CA THR A 355 1.60 -8.95 21.14
C THR A 355 0.41 -8.33 20.41
N PHE A 356 -0.51 -9.17 19.95
CA PHE A 356 -1.73 -8.74 19.24
C PHE A 356 -3.00 -8.83 20.08
N THR A 357 -2.85 -9.27 21.32
CA THR A 357 -3.90 -9.26 22.34
C THR A 357 -3.51 -8.21 23.36
N ARG A 358 -4.47 -7.34 23.72
CA ARG A 358 -4.27 -6.43 24.85
C ARG A 358 -4.12 -7.23 26.13
N SER A 359 -3.28 -6.75 27.04
CA SER A 359 -3.19 -7.25 28.41
C SER A 359 -4.25 -6.61 29.31
N PRO A 360 -4.43 -7.09 30.55
CA PRO A 360 -5.31 -6.45 31.51
C PRO A 360 -4.88 -5.00 31.79
N GLU A 361 -5.84 -4.15 32.14
CA GLU A 361 -5.54 -2.78 32.56
C GLU A 361 -4.61 -2.77 33.78
N ARG A 362 -3.66 -1.85 33.80
CA ARG A 362 -2.65 -1.73 34.85
C ARG A 362 -2.35 -0.27 35.20
N PRO A 363 -2.02 0.05 36.47
CA PRO A 363 -1.87 1.44 36.92
C PRO A 363 -0.77 2.24 36.22
N ASP A 364 0.27 1.55 35.74
CA ASP A 364 1.46 2.10 35.08
C ASP A 364 1.38 2.03 33.54
N GLN A 365 0.22 1.70 32.97
CA GLN A 365 0.07 1.67 31.51
C GLN A 365 0.24 3.07 30.91
N PRO A 366 0.87 3.19 29.73
CA PRO A 366 1.00 4.48 29.06
C PRO A 366 -0.38 4.99 28.61
N GLY A 367 -0.54 6.32 28.64
CA GLY A 367 -1.67 6.97 27.97
C GLY A 367 -1.62 6.80 26.45
N VAL A 368 -2.67 7.23 25.75
CA VAL A 368 -2.72 7.16 24.29
C VAL A 368 -1.66 8.09 23.66
N TRP A 369 -0.73 7.52 22.91
CA TRP A 369 0.26 8.29 22.16
C TRP A 369 -0.36 8.91 20.91
N GLN A 370 0.07 10.13 20.57
CA GLN A 370 -0.43 10.86 19.40
C GLN A 370 0.74 11.43 18.61
N ALA A 371 0.55 11.66 17.31
CA ALA A 371 1.54 12.38 16.53
C ALA A 371 1.61 13.83 17.01
N GLN A 372 2.82 14.27 17.35
CA GLN A 372 3.07 15.59 17.88
C GLN A 372 4.24 16.22 17.12
N PRO A 373 3.96 17.18 16.22
CA PRO A 373 5.02 17.89 15.50
C PRO A 373 5.95 18.58 16.50
N HIS A 374 7.25 18.26 16.45
CA HIS A 374 8.31 18.87 17.26
C HIS A 374 8.29 18.59 18.78
N SER A 375 7.53 17.60 19.25
CA SER A 375 7.68 17.09 20.62
C SER A 375 8.84 16.09 20.71
N GLY A 376 9.27 15.78 21.93
CA GLY A 376 10.13 14.62 22.17
C GLY A 376 9.41 13.29 22.00
N ALA A 377 10.12 12.21 22.31
CA ALA A 377 9.59 10.86 22.26
C ALA A 377 8.85 10.48 23.56
N TYR A 378 7.84 9.63 23.42
CA TYR A 378 7.26 8.91 24.55
C TYR A 378 8.22 7.86 25.05
N THR A 379 8.31 7.67 26.37
CA THR A 379 9.04 6.55 26.96
C THR A 379 8.05 5.41 27.23
N SER A 380 8.34 4.22 26.71
CA SER A 380 7.54 3.03 26.95
C SER A 380 7.87 2.45 28.33
N PRO A 381 6.86 2.24 29.20
CA PRO A 381 7.07 1.60 30.49
C PRO A 381 7.46 0.11 30.32
N PRO A 382 8.29 -0.45 31.24
CA PRO A 382 8.58 -1.87 31.26
C PRO A 382 7.33 -2.68 31.61
N GLY A 383 7.07 -3.77 30.88
CA GLY A 383 5.95 -4.66 31.12
C GLY A 383 6.17 -5.60 32.30
N VAL A 384 7.42 -5.98 32.58
CA VAL A 384 7.79 -6.82 33.72
C VAL A 384 8.64 -6.02 34.71
N ALA A 385 8.23 -6.00 35.98
CA ALA A 385 8.95 -5.29 37.03
C ALA A 385 10.35 -5.91 37.24
N GLY A 386 11.38 -5.07 37.29
CA GLY A 386 12.76 -5.51 37.48
C GLY A 386 13.39 -6.23 36.28
N GLN A 387 12.77 -6.16 35.09
CA GLN A 387 13.38 -6.69 33.87
C GLN A 387 14.76 -6.04 33.61
N PRO A 388 15.73 -6.76 33.01
CA PRO A 388 15.57 -8.10 32.43
C PRO A 388 15.70 -9.27 33.43
N GLY A 389 16.15 -9.00 34.66
CA GLY A 389 16.59 -10.04 35.58
C GLY A 389 17.84 -10.78 35.08
N PRO A 390 18.21 -11.92 35.70
CA PRO A 390 19.29 -12.75 35.20
C PRO A 390 18.98 -13.32 33.81
N ALA A 391 20.00 -13.48 32.98
CA ALA A 391 19.85 -14.18 31.71
C ALA A 391 19.37 -15.61 31.96
N ALA A 392 18.35 -16.04 31.21
CA ALA A 392 17.85 -17.42 31.30
C ALA A 392 18.29 -18.23 30.09
N PRO A 393 18.66 -19.52 30.27
CA PRO A 393 18.93 -20.41 29.14
C PRO A 393 17.70 -20.52 28.24
N LEU A 394 17.92 -20.70 26.94
CA LEU A 394 16.85 -21.04 26.00
C LEU A 394 16.14 -22.30 26.51
N PHE A 395 14.83 -22.22 26.70
CA PHE A 395 14.05 -23.37 27.13
C PHE A 395 14.07 -24.46 26.07
N VAL A 396 14.43 -25.68 26.45
CA VAL A 396 14.43 -26.85 25.58
C VAL A 396 13.19 -27.68 25.90
N PRO A 397 12.19 -27.73 25.01
CA PRO A 397 11.05 -28.62 25.21
C PRO A 397 11.49 -30.08 25.24
N PRO A 398 10.74 -30.98 25.90
CA PRO A 398 11.01 -32.41 25.81
C PRO A 398 11.03 -32.89 24.36
N ALA A 399 11.95 -33.80 24.03
CA ALA A 399 11.96 -34.44 22.72
C ALA A 399 10.66 -35.21 22.51
N VAL A 400 10.01 -34.99 21.37
CA VAL A 400 8.80 -35.73 20.98
C VAL A 400 9.25 -36.93 20.13
N PRO A 401 9.03 -38.18 20.56
CA PRO A 401 9.33 -39.35 19.72
C PRO A 401 8.60 -39.23 18.39
N PRO A 402 9.18 -39.72 17.26
CA PRO A 402 8.48 -39.71 15.99
C PRO A 402 7.22 -40.57 16.08
N GLY A 403 6.07 -39.91 16.25
CA GLY A 403 4.76 -40.56 16.17
C GLY A 403 4.43 -40.95 14.73
N PRO A 404 3.56 -41.95 14.52
CA PRO A 404 2.99 -42.23 13.20
C PRO A 404 2.34 -40.96 12.64
N PRO A 405 2.29 -40.79 11.30
CA PRO A 405 1.61 -39.65 10.70
C PRO A 405 0.16 -39.59 11.21
N GLU A 406 -0.17 -38.52 11.91
CA GLU A 406 -1.55 -38.25 12.32
C GLU A 406 -2.39 -38.01 11.06
N PRO A 407 -3.62 -38.54 10.97
CA PRO A 407 -4.52 -38.23 9.88
C PRO A 407 -4.73 -36.71 9.78
N PRO A 408 -5.05 -36.16 8.59
CA PRO A 408 -5.40 -34.75 8.47
C PRO A 408 -6.46 -34.37 9.51
N ASP A 409 -6.21 -33.34 10.32
CA ASP A 409 -7.18 -32.79 11.27
C ASP A 409 -8.37 -32.22 10.47
N THR A 410 -9.37 -33.06 10.22
CA THR A 410 -10.62 -32.71 9.55
C THR A 410 -11.65 -32.13 10.53
N THR A 411 -11.30 -31.99 11.81
CA THR A 411 -12.23 -31.50 12.81
C THR A 411 -12.43 -29.99 12.64
N ARG A 412 -13.69 -29.60 12.48
CA ARG A 412 -14.08 -28.19 12.48
C ARG A 412 -13.87 -27.64 13.88
N ARG A 413 -12.71 -27.04 14.16
CA ARG A 413 -12.42 -26.38 15.44
C ARG A 413 -13.49 -25.34 15.72
N VAL A 414 -14.38 -25.65 16.67
CA VAL A 414 -15.33 -24.68 17.21
C VAL A 414 -14.51 -23.63 17.93
N ARG A 415 -14.53 -22.40 17.43
CA ARG A 415 -13.82 -21.28 18.06
C ARG A 415 -14.45 -21.10 19.45
N PRO A 416 -13.68 -21.27 20.56
CA PRO A 416 -14.22 -21.00 21.88
C PRO A 416 -14.74 -19.56 21.93
N PRO A 417 -15.77 -19.27 22.76
CA PRO A 417 -16.27 -17.92 22.92
C PRO A 417 -15.11 -16.98 23.25
N ARG A 418 -15.05 -15.85 22.53
CA ARG A 418 -13.98 -14.87 22.69
C ARG A 418 -14.03 -14.38 24.14
N PRO A 419 -12.92 -14.47 24.92
CA PRO A 419 -12.89 -13.86 26.24
C PRO A 419 -13.20 -12.35 26.14
N PRO A 420 -13.65 -11.70 27.23
CA PRO A 420 -13.88 -10.26 27.24
C PRO A 420 -12.66 -9.52 26.69
N GLU A 421 -12.90 -8.51 25.86
CA GLU A 421 -11.80 -7.73 25.27
C GLU A 421 -11.08 -6.95 26.38
N GLU A 422 -9.87 -7.38 26.70
CA GLU A 422 -9.00 -6.66 27.63
C GLU A 422 -8.68 -5.27 27.06
N LYS A 423 -8.64 -4.26 27.93
CA LYS A 423 -8.52 -2.84 27.55
C LYS A 423 -7.16 -2.23 27.86
N GLY A 424 -6.25 -2.99 28.47
CA GLY A 424 -4.90 -2.55 28.79
C GLY A 424 -4.00 -2.44 27.54
N PRO A 425 -2.69 -2.24 27.72
CA PRO A 425 -1.75 -2.03 26.63
C PRO A 425 -1.47 -3.31 25.82
N TYR A 426 -0.88 -3.14 24.63
CA TYR A 426 -0.13 -4.19 23.96
C TYR A 426 1.31 -4.21 24.50
N SER A 427 2.11 -5.18 24.07
CA SER A 427 3.50 -5.31 24.46
C SER A 427 4.40 -5.55 23.25
N MET A 428 5.62 -5.05 23.33
CA MET A 428 6.73 -5.44 22.48
C MET A 428 7.76 -6.19 23.30
N CYS A 429 8.07 -7.40 22.84
CA CYS A 429 8.92 -8.34 23.54
C CYS A 429 10.27 -8.43 22.84
N TYR A 430 11.35 -8.43 23.62
CA TYR A 430 12.71 -8.49 23.14
C TYR A 430 13.48 -9.57 23.88
N ALA A 431 14.18 -10.42 23.16
CA ALA A 431 15.17 -11.34 23.72
C ALA A 431 16.51 -11.11 23.04
N VAL A 432 17.55 -10.82 23.83
CA VAL A 432 18.92 -10.59 23.37
C VAL A 432 19.82 -11.67 23.96
N SER A 433 20.49 -12.44 23.10
CA SER A 433 21.38 -13.50 23.58
C SER A 433 22.56 -12.92 24.37
N THR A 434 23.15 -13.72 25.24
CA THR A 434 24.35 -13.35 26.01
C THR A 434 25.65 -13.62 25.26
N SER A 435 25.59 -14.38 24.16
CA SER A 435 26.74 -14.77 23.34
C SER A 435 26.35 -14.93 21.86
N ALA A 436 27.32 -15.33 21.03
CA ALA A 436 27.10 -15.68 19.63
C ALA A 436 26.36 -17.01 19.42
N ASP A 437 26.14 -17.79 20.49
CA ASP A 437 25.41 -19.05 20.43
C ASP A 437 23.90 -18.80 20.63
N PRO A 438 23.05 -19.06 19.62
CA PRO A 438 21.61 -18.88 19.75
C PRO A 438 20.95 -19.92 20.68
N LEU A 439 21.66 -20.99 21.05
CA LEU A 439 21.20 -21.99 22.01
C LEU A 439 21.52 -21.61 23.47
N GLY A 440 22.26 -20.51 23.67
CA GLY A 440 22.67 -20.03 24.98
C GLY A 440 21.56 -19.38 25.80
N SER A 441 21.94 -18.42 26.64
CA SER A 441 21.02 -17.67 27.48
C SER A 441 20.64 -16.31 26.89
N TYR A 442 19.51 -15.77 27.33
CA TYR A 442 18.93 -14.52 26.83
C TYR A 442 18.54 -13.57 27.97
N TYR A 443 18.85 -12.29 27.80
CA TYR A 443 18.20 -11.19 28.52
C TYR A 443 16.87 -10.88 27.84
N ARG A 444 15.82 -10.64 28.62
CA ARG A 444 14.44 -10.53 28.13
C ARG A 444 13.79 -9.27 28.63
N TYR A 445 13.09 -8.57 27.74
CA TYR A 445 12.46 -7.29 28.03
C TYR A 445 11.04 -7.27 27.46
N GLU A 446 10.14 -6.61 28.17
CA GLU A 446 8.80 -6.27 27.72
C GLU A 446 8.61 -4.75 27.78
N PHE A 447 8.12 -4.14 26.72
CA PHE A 447 7.81 -2.71 26.67
C PHE A 447 6.34 -2.50 26.30
N LEU A 448 5.62 -1.73 27.11
CA LEU A 448 4.18 -1.52 26.94
C LEU A 448 3.90 -0.50 25.83
N ARG A 449 3.01 -0.84 24.89
CA ARG A 449 2.58 0.04 23.80
C ARG A 449 1.06 0.26 23.82
N PRO A 450 0.58 1.51 23.79
CA PRO A 450 -0.86 1.80 23.86
C PRO A 450 -1.61 1.50 22.55
N LEU A 451 -0.91 1.54 21.41
CA LEU A 451 -1.48 1.29 20.09
C LEU A 451 -0.93 -0.02 19.49
N PHE A 452 -1.71 -0.63 18.59
CA PHE A 452 -1.44 -1.95 18.01
C PHE A 452 -0.07 -2.00 17.30
N PRO A 453 0.86 -2.90 17.68
CA PRO A 453 2.23 -2.90 17.16
C PRO A 453 2.41 -3.89 16.00
N ASP A 454 1.66 -3.72 14.90
CA ASP A 454 1.71 -4.62 13.74
C ASP A 454 2.97 -4.43 12.91
N TYR A 455 3.36 -5.46 12.14
CA TYR A 455 4.42 -5.38 11.14
C TYR A 455 5.77 -4.83 11.67
N PRO A 456 6.32 -5.31 12.81
CA PRO A 456 7.59 -4.84 13.37
C PRO A 456 8.79 -5.11 12.46
N ARG A 457 9.67 -4.12 12.30
CA ARG A 457 10.88 -4.25 11.46
C ARG A 457 12.15 -3.84 12.20
N PRO A 458 12.64 -4.68 13.14
CA PRO A 458 13.88 -4.39 13.84
C PRO A 458 15.05 -4.17 12.89
N ALA A 459 15.81 -3.14 13.21
CA ALA A 459 17.08 -2.77 12.61
C ALA A 459 18.13 -2.57 13.70
N VAL A 460 19.32 -3.11 13.47
CA VAL A 460 20.50 -2.90 14.30
C VAL A 460 21.17 -1.60 13.87
N TRP A 461 21.36 -0.70 14.83
CA TRP A 461 22.13 0.53 14.66
C TRP A 461 23.09 0.69 15.87
N PRO A 462 24.19 1.45 15.76
CA PRO A 462 25.20 1.49 16.83
C PRO A 462 24.66 1.91 18.20
N ASP A 463 23.72 2.86 18.24
CA ASP A 463 23.17 3.46 19.45
C ASP A 463 21.81 2.90 19.91
N GLY A 464 21.20 1.96 19.16
CA GLY A 464 19.87 1.46 19.48
C GLY A 464 19.37 0.34 18.56
N TYR A 465 18.37 -0.41 19.07
CA TYR A 465 17.56 -1.32 18.25
C TYR A 465 16.31 -0.61 17.78
N TYR A 466 16.26 -0.24 16.51
CA TYR A 466 15.19 0.57 15.93
C TYR A 466 14.08 -0.31 15.38
N ILE A 467 12.84 -0.10 15.82
CA ILE A 467 11.70 -0.96 15.47
C ILE A 467 10.49 -0.09 15.15
N PRO A 468 10.18 0.10 13.86
CA PRO A 468 8.94 0.69 13.48
C PRO A 468 7.81 -0.34 13.59
N THR A 469 6.59 0.11 13.89
CA THR A 469 5.36 -0.70 13.83
C THR A 469 4.21 0.10 13.24
N SER A 470 3.20 -0.60 12.76
CA SER A 470 2.00 -0.06 12.14
C SER A 470 0.78 -0.23 13.04
N THR A 471 -0.07 0.81 13.14
CA THR A 471 -1.41 0.68 13.74
C THR A 471 -2.48 0.60 12.65
N GLY A 472 -3.57 -0.14 12.91
CA GLY A 472 -4.58 -0.56 11.92
C GLY A 472 -5.44 0.51 11.23
N ASP A 473 -6.39 0.02 10.43
CA ASP A 473 -6.93 0.61 9.19
C ASP A 473 -7.76 1.91 9.29
N GLU A 474 -8.12 2.39 10.49
CA GLU A 474 -8.96 3.58 10.62
C GLU A 474 -8.16 4.89 10.75
N VAL A 475 -6.93 4.81 11.28
CA VAL A 475 -5.97 5.92 11.34
C VAL A 475 -4.59 5.35 11.02
N ILE A 476 -4.00 5.78 9.92
CA ILE A 476 -2.64 5.37 9.54
C ILE A 476 -1.65 6.08 10.46
N GLN A 477 -1.42 5.52 11.65
CA GLN A 477 -0.33 5.94 12.53
C GLN A 477 0.75 4.87 12.49
N LYS A 478 1.99 5.31 12.46
CA LYS A 478 3.15 4.44 12.60
C LYS A 478 3.91 4.85 13.83
N HIS A 479 4.42 3.87 14.57
CA HIS A 479 5.39 4.14 15.63
C HIS A 479 6.77 3.99 15.03
N ALA A 480 7.62 4.98 15.22
CA ALA A 480 9.05 4.84 15.10
C ALA A 480 9.61 4.72 16.53
N CYS A 481 9.99 3.52 16.93
CA CYS A 481 10.53 3.26 18.27
C CYS A 481 11.99 2.82 18.22
N VAL A 482 12.69 3.00 19.33
CA VAL A 482 14.08 2.56 19.53
C VAL A 482 14.26 2.07 20.96
N ALA A 483 14.88 0.89 21.11
CA ALA A 483 15.23 0.30 22.40
C ALA A 483 16.75 0.43 22.69
N ASP A 484 17.09 0.62 23.97
CA ASP A 484 18.46 0.90 24.42
C ASP A 484 19.37 -0.32 24.31
N ARG A 485 19.96 -0.45 23.12
CA ARG A 485 20.87 -1.54 22.76
C ARG A 485 22.01 -1.70 23.77
N ARG A 486 22.61 -0.61 24.24
CA ARG A 486 23.79 -0.65 25.11
C ARG A 486 23.48 -1.35 26.44
N HIS A 487 22.40 -0.95 27.11
CA HIS A 487 21.99 -1.59 28.36
C HIS A 487 21.45 -3.00 28.12
N MET A 488 20.75 -3.23 27.00
CA MET A 488 20.24 -4.56 26.65
C MET A 488 21.35 -5.60 26.45
N LEU A 489 22.48 -5.21 25.84
CA LEU A 489 23.64 -6.08 25.66
C LEU A 489 24.35 -6.42 26.97
N LEU A 490 24.25 -5.56 27.98
CA LEU A 490 24.82 -5.74 29.31
C LEU A 490 23.88 -6.47 30.27
N GLY A 491 22.62 -6.70 29.89
CA GLY A 491 21.60 -7.26 30.78
C GLY A 491 21.15 -6.29 31.86
N GLU A 492 21.26 -4.99 31.60
CA GLU A 492 20.85 -3.93 32.50
C GLU A 492 19.40 -3.49 32.20
N PRO A 493 18.71 -2.80 33.12
CA PRO A 493 17.45 -2.14 32.82
C PRO A 493 17.60 -1.21 31.61
N ALA A 494 16.69 -1.35 30.64
CA ALA A 494 16.72 -0.62 29.38
C ALA A 494 15.42 0.16 29.17
N THR A 495 15.47 1.18 28.32
CA THR A 495 14.30 1.99 27.95
C THR A 495 13.98 1.84 26.47
N GLU A 496 12.71 1.99 26.12
CA GLU A 496 12.25 2.16 24.74
C GLU A 496 11.65 3.56 24.58
N GLN A 497 12.01 4.26 23.51
CA GLN A 497 11.49 5.57 23.16
C GLN A 497 10.76 5.52 21.82
N CYS A 498 9.60 6.16 21.73
CA CYS A 498 8.72 6.08 20.57
C CYS A 498 8.21 7.46 20.11
N VAL A 499 8.16 7.64 18.80
CA VAL A 499 7.51 8.79 18.14
C VAL A 499 6.39 8.27 17.24
N VAL A 500 5.24 8.93 17.26
CA VAL A 500 4.10 8.61 16.39
C VAL A 500 4.14 9.49 15.14
N ILE A 501 4.03 8.86 13.97
CA ILE A 501 4.01 9.52 12.66
C ILE A 501 2.66 9.22 11.99
N ASP A 502 1.93 10.27 11.63
CA ASP A 502 0.61 10.16 11.00
C ASP A 502 0.68 10.18 9.47
N GLY A 503 -0.26 9.48 8.83
CA GLY A 503 -0.53 9.60 7.40
C GLY A 503 0.59 9.09 6.49
N VAL A 504 1.45 8.21 7.00
CA VAL A 504 2.59 7.62 6.31
C VAL A 504 2.39 6.14 6.04
N ASN A 505 2.97 5.62 4.96
CA ASN A 505 2.94 4.20 4.66
C ASN A 505 3.80 3.36 5.63
N PHE A 506 3.92 2.05 5.42
CA PHE A 506 4.76 1.16 6.24
C PHE A 506 6.22 1.66 6.27
N LEU A 507 6.76 1.80 7.47
CA LEU A 507 8.11 2.30 7.73
C LEU A 507 9.08 1.11 7.84
N ASN A 508 10.27 1.27 7.26
CA ASN A 508 11.41 0.40 7.52
C ASN A 508 12.62 1.21 7.90
N ASN A 509 13.23 0.87 9.03
CA ASN A 509 14.50 1.43 9.47
C ASN A 509 15.65 0.77 8.70
N ALA A 510 16.70 1.54 8.43
CA ALA A 510 17.92 1.06 7.82
C ALA A 510 18.68 0.19 8.82
N ASP A 511 18.92 -1.04 8.42
CA ASP A 511 19.53 -2.08 9.23
C ASP A 511 20.98 -2.27 8.79
N LEU A 512 21.92 -2.09 9.72
CA LEU A 512 23.35 -2.11 9.42
C LEU A 512 23.78 -3.53 9.10
N ASP A 513 24.42 -3.74 7.95
CA ASP A 513 25.13 -4.98 7.62
C ASP A 513 26.66 -4.75 7.69
N GLY A 514 27.40 -5.75 8.16
CA GLY A 514 28.84 -5.69 8.35
C GLY A 514 29.26 -4.99 9.65
N GLN A 515 30.56 -4.71 9.80
CA GLN A 515 31.12 -4.11 11.02
C GLN A 515 31.53 -2.64 10.88
N ALA A 516 31.55 -2.11 9.66
CA ALA A 516 31.89 -0.72 9.40
C ALA A 516 30.74 0.20 9.87
N LEU A 517 31.03 1.06 10.84
CA LEU A 517 30.05 1.93 11.48
C LEU A 517 29.75 3.18 10.62
N PRO A 518 28.55 3.76 10.74
CA PRO A 518 28.31 5.16 10.38
C PRO A 518 29.14 6.09 11.28
N PRO A 519 29.26 7.39 10.94
CA PRO A 519 29.85 8.38 11.83
C PRO A 519 29.16 8.41 13.20
N ASP A 520 29.92 8.70 14.26
CA ASP A 520 29.38 8.80 15.61
C ASP A 520 28.20 9.78 15.69
N GLY A 521 27.11 9.35 16.33
CA GLY A 521 25.88 10.13 16.45
C GLY A 521 25.05 10.25 15.18
N ALA A 522 25.40 9.52 14.11
CA ALA A 522 24.60 9.49 12.88
C ALA A 522 23.18 8.96 13.16
N PRO A 523 22.13 9.68 12.73
CA PRO A 523 20.75 9.21 12.88
C PRO A 523 20.51 7.94 12.07
N ASN A 524 19.61 7.09 12.57
CA ASN A 524 19.10 5.97 11.79
C ASN A 524 18.16 6.49 10.68
N VAL A 525 18.26 5.92 9.48
CA VAL A 525 17.43 6.30 8.33
C VAL A 525 16.15 5.47 8.32
N ILE A 526 14.99 6.11 8.18
CA ILE A 526 13.70 5.44 7.98
C ILE A 526 13.23 5.69 6.56
N LEU A 527 12.81 4.67 5.84
CA LEU A 527 12.21 4.82 4.51
C LEU A 527 10.76 4.35 4.47
N ALA A 528 9.98 4.98 3.59
CA ALA A 528 8.64 4.55 3.19
C ALA A 528 8.40 4.84 1.71
N THR A 529 7.52 4.06 1.09
CA THR A 529 6.93 4.39 -0.20
C THR A 529 6.02 5.61 -0.10
N GLY A 530 6.02 6.41 -1.17
CA GLY A 530 4.97 7.40 -1.42
C GLY A 530 3.66 6.78 -1.90
N GLY A 531 2.55 7.50 -1.79
CA GLY A 531 1.19 7.00 -2.02
C GLY A 531 0.48 6.56 -0.72
N THR A 532 -0.79 6.16 -0.80
CA THR A 532 -1.56 5.65 0.34
C THR A 532 -2.71 4.74 -0.13
N GLN A 533 -2.54 3.42 0.01
CA GLN A 533 -3.50 2.43 -0.49
C GLN A 533 -4.91 2.61 0.12
N LEU A 534 -5.01 2.89 1.43
CA LEU A 534 -6.30 3.16 2.10
C LEU A 534 -7.02 4.43 1.61
N ARG A 535 -6.30 5.33 0.91
CA ARG A 535 -6.87 6.52 0.28
C ARG A 535 -7.11 6.35 -1.23
N GLY A 536 -6.81 5.18 -1.77
CA GLY A 536 -6.85 4.92 -3.21
C GLY A 536 -5.79 5.71 -3.97
N ASP A 537 -4.61 5.90 -3.37
CA ASP A 537 -3.49 6.59 -3.99
C ASP A 537 -2.35 5.57 -4.17
N PHE A 538 -2.10 5.18 -5.41
CA PHE A 538 -1.24 4.04 -5.76
C PHE A 538 -0.04 4.44 -6.62
N ASP A 539 0.03 5.70 -7.03
CA ASP A 539 1.07 6.26 -7.88
C ASP A 539 1.93 7.24 -7.08
N ASP A 540 3.24 7.18 -7.21
CA ASP A 540 4.13 8.25 -6.74
C ASP A 540 5.43 8.24 -7.59
N ASP A 541 6.23 9.27 -7.40
CA ASP A 541 7.56 9.46 -7.98
C ASP A 541 8.60 9.79 -6.90
N GLY A 542 8.33 9.41 -5.64
CA GLY A 542 9.28 9.57 -4.54
C GLY A 542 9.31 8.43 -3.54
N ILE A 543 10.48 8.24 -2.96
CA ILE A 543 10.68 7.52 -1.69
C ILE A 543 10.85 8.57 -0.60
N TYR A 544 10.21 8.37 0.55
CA TYR A 544 10.18 9.33 1.64
C TYR A 544 11.11 8.85 2.74
N ALA A 545 11.98 9.74 3.21
CA ALA A 545 13.02 9.44 4.18
C ALA A 545 12.87 10.29 5.44
N TRP A 546 13.13 9.68 6.60
CA TRP A 546 13.27 10.36 7.88
C TRP A 546 14.62 10.01 8.51
N GLN A 547 15.10 10.91 9.37
CA GLN A 547 16.26 10.68 10.23
C GLN A 547 15.82 10.57 11.67
N PHE A 548 16.17 9.49 12.35
CA PHE A 548 15.81 9.23 13.74
C PHE A 548 17.04 9.32 14.65
N SER A 549 17.13 10.41 15.40
CA SER A 549 18.14 10.64 16.44
C SER A 549 17.54 10.40 17.82
N VAL A 550 18.08 9.42 18.55
CA VAL A 550 17.69 9.15 19.94
C VAL A 550 18.56 9.94 20.91
N ASN A 551 17.95 10.40 22.01
CA ASN A 551 18.66 10.93 23.17
C ASN A 551 18.29 10.11 24.41
N TRP A 552 19.24 9.30 24.88
CA TRP A 552 19.03 8.41 26.03
C TRP A 552 19.01 9.16 27.39
N THR A 553 19.54 10.38 27.45
CA THR A 553 19.55 11.18 28.69
C THR A 553 18.27 12.01 28.87
N ASP A 554 17.67 12.46 27.77
CA ASP A 554 16.50 13.34 27.76
C ASP A 554 15.61 12.98 26.56
N SER A 555 14.56 12.20 26.79
CA SER A 555 13.61 11.78 25.75
C SER A 555 12.88 12.97 25.11
N ALA A 556 12.81 14.12 25.80
CA ALA A 556 12.28 15.35 25.25
C ALA A 556 13.15 15.90 24.09
N ARG A 557 14.37 15.39 23.90
CA ARG A 557 15.31 15.74 22.81
C ARG A 557 15.44 14.66 21.73
N THR A 558 14.77 13.52 21.87
CA THR A 558 14.68 12.52 20.80
C THR A 558 13.87 13.08 19.64
N ARG A 559 14.34 12.90 18.39
CA ARG A 559 13.74 13.51 17.20
C ARG A 559 13.65 12.53 16.05
N VAL A 560 12.52 12.58 15.33
CA VAL A 560 12.39 12.03 13.98
C VAL A 560 12.17 13.20 13.02
N MET A 561 13.17 13.49 12.19
CA MET A 561 13.15 14.60 11.24
C MET A 561 12.76 14.11 9.84
N GLY A 562 11.90 14.86 9.15
CA GLY A 562 11.39 14.51 7.82
C GLY A 562 9.86 14.64 7.71
N PRO A 563 9.24 14.11 6.64
CA PRO A 563 9.90 13.41 5.54
C PRO A 563 10.63 14.36 4.58
N GLU A 564 11.76 13.89 4.07
CA GLU A 564 12.34 14.36 2.81
C GLU A 564 11.85 13.45 1.68
N LYS A 565 11.40 14.05 0.56
CA LYS A 565 11.02 13.30 -0.64
C LYS A 565 12.25 13.16 -1.55
N ILE A 566 12.72 11.93 -1.74
CA ILE A 566 13.77 11.59 -2.70
C ILE A 566 13.11 11.27 -4.03
N ALA A 567 13.36 12.08 -5.06
CA ALA A 567 12.82 11.85 -6.40
C ALA A 567 13.34 10.53 -7.00
N VAL A 568 12.42 9.72 -7.52
CA VAL A 568 12.71 8.44 -8.20
C VAL A 568 11.92 8.36 -9.51
N ALA A 569 12.15 7.32 -10.31
CA ALA A 569 11.30 7.10 -11.48
C ALA A 569 9.86 6.82 -11.03
N PRO A 570 8.83 7.36 -11.72
CA PRO A 570 7.44 7.09 -11.39
C PRO A 570 7.17 5.59 -11.28
N TYR A 571 6.28 5.24 -10.36
CA TYR A 571 5.85 3.87 -10.15
C TYR A 571 4.37 3.83 -9.78
N HIS A 572 3.79 2.67 -10.02
CA HIS A 572 2.47 2.29 -9.54
C HIS A 572 2.63 1.06 -8.65
N TYR A 573 1.94 0.99 -7.51
CA TYR A 573 1.98 -0.19 -6.64
C TYR A 573 1.57 -1.45 -7.42
N LEU A 574 2.27 -2.57 -7.20
CA LEU A 574 1.80 -3.84 -7.74
C LEU A 574 0.45 -4.20 -7.09
N CYS A 575 -0.53 -4.58 -7.92
CA CYS A 575 -1.89 -4.90 -7.52
C CYS A 575 -2.63 -3.78 -6.76
N ASP A 576 -2.33 -2.49 -6.96
CA ASP A 576 -2.93 -1.40 -6.17
C ASP A 576 -2.63 -1.48 -4.65
N GLY A 577 -1.61 -2.25 -4.25
CA GLY A 577 -1.17 -2.44 -2.86
C GLY A 577 -1.73 -3.67 -2.15
N GLN A 578 -1.65 -3.74 -0.82
CA GLN A 578 -2.13 -4.87 -0.01
C GLN A 578 -3.66 -5.06 -0.06
N LEU A 579 -4.13 -6.22 0.40
CA LEU A 579 -5.55 -6.59 0.49
C LEU A 579 -6.27 -6.59 -0.87
N THR A 580 -5.50 -6.70 -1.94
CA THR A 580 -5.96 -6.95 -3.29
C THR A 580 -5.40 -8.30 -3.74
N THR A 581 -5.88 -8.81 -4.87
CA THR A 581 -5.34 -10.05 -5.44
C THR A 581 -5.11 -9.87 -6.93
N CYS A 582 -3.89 -10.12 -7.39
CA CYS A 582 -3.61 -10.05 -8.82
C CYS A 582 -2.57 -11.05 -9.33
N VAL A 583 -1.80 -11.69 -8.45
CA VAL A 583 -0.86 -12.73 -8.88
C VAL A 583 -1.64 -14.01 -9.23
N ARG A 584 -1.60 -14.38 -10.51
CA ARG A 584 -2.32 -15.57 -11.00
C ARG A 584 -1.59 -16.86 -10.65
N GLN A 585 -2.35 -17.92 -10.43
CA GLN A 585 -1.83 -19.26 -10.18
C GLN A 585 -2.47 -20.27 -11.15
N PRO A 586 -1.77 -21.34 -11.56
CA PRO A 586 -2.36 -22.42 -12.34
C PRO A 586 -3.45 -23.17 -11.57
N GLY A 587 -4.50 -23.61 -12.27
CA GLY A 587 -5.50 -24.53 -11.73
C GLY A 587 -6.45 -23.96 -10.67
N THR A 588 -6.49 -22.65 -10.47
CA THR A 588 -7.42 -21.99 -9.53
C THR A 588 -7.74 -20.55 -9.95
N ASP A 589 -8.91 -20.06 -9.56
CA ASP A 589 -9.28 -18.63 -9.66
C ASP A 589 -8.80 -17.81 -8.45
N GLN A 590 -8.23 -18.47 -7.44
CA GLN A 590 -7.63 -17.82 -6.28
C GLN A 590 -6.31 -17.14 -6.67
N HIS A 591 -6.29 -15.81 -6.62
CA HIS A 591 -5.10 -15.00 -6.86
C HIS A 591 -4.43 -14.60 -5.54
N LEU A 592 -3.13 -14.31 -5.61
CA LEU A 592 -2.34 -13.89 -4.44
C LEU A 592 -2.25 -12.37 -4.31
N ASP A 593 -2.20 -11.91 -3.07
CA ASP A 593 -1.84 -10.56 -2.66
C ASP A 593 -0.33 -10.34 -2.80
N ALA A 594 0.06 -9.22 -3.42
CA ALA A 594 1.46 -8.89 -3.68
C ALA A 594 2.06 -7.82 -2.75
N GLN A 595 1.23 -7.19 -1.92
CA GLN A 595 1.62 -6.14 -0.96
C GLN A 595 2.44 -5.01 -1.58
N GLY A 596 2.05 -4.54 -2.77
CA GLY A 596 2.80 -3.54 -3.53
C GLY A 596 2.89 -2.16 -2.89
N ASP A 597 2.16 -1.91 -1.80
CA ASP A 597 2.14 -0.63 -1.10
C ASP A 597 3.33 -0.46 -0.15
N LYS A 598 4.13 -1.48 0.12
CA LYS A 598 5.19 -1.45 1.13
C LYS A 598 6.56 -1.26 0.52
N ILE A 599 7.38 -0.43 1.15
CA ILE A 599 8.83 -0.66 1.05
C ILE A 599 9.11 -1.99 1.77
N MET A 600 9.73 -2.95 1.09
CA MET A 600 9.84 -4.30 1.62
C MET A 600 11.02 -4.42 2.59
N ALA A 601 10.91 -5.38 3.50
CA ALA A 601 12.02 -5.72 4.38
C ALA A 601 13.13 -6.40 3.55
N ARG A 602 14.41 -6.06 3.72
CA ARG A 602 14.99 -5.02 4.60
C ARG A 602 15.31 -3.73 3.83
N VAL A 603 15.40 -2.63 4.57
CA VAL A 603 16.20 -1.48 4.15
C VAL A 603 17.58 -1.70 4.75
N VAL A 604 18.60 -1.84 3.90
CA VAL A 604 19.95 -2.22 4.33
C VAL A 604 20.86 -1.01 4.29
N TYR A 605 21.58 -0.75 5.37
CA TYR A 605 22.69 0.21 5.40
C TYR A 605 24.02 -0.52 5.31
N ARG A 606 24.96 0.08 4.57
CA ARG A 606 26.31 -0.44 4.42
C ARG A 606 27.33 0.68 4.31
N ASN A 607 28.41 0.60 5.08
CA ASN A 607 29.60 1.44 4.89
C ASN A 607 30.71 0.61 4.21
N MET A 608 31.13 1.02 3.02
CA MET A 608 32.18 0.37 2.23
C MET A 608 33.38 1.32 2.11
N ASN A 609 34.23 1.34 3.14
CA ASN A 609 35.44 2.16 3.19
C ASN A 609 35.18 3.67 2.98
N GLY A 610 34.19 4.21 3.72
CA GLY A 610 33.83 5.63 3.68
C GLY A 610 32.73 5.98 2.68
N ARG A 611 32.28 5.02 1.86
CA ARG A 611 31.05 5.16 1.06
C ARG A 611 29.88 4.51 1.78
N GLU A 612 28.98 5.34 2.27
CA GLU A 612 27.72 4.91 2.88
C GLU A 612 26.64 4.70 1.81
N SER A 613 26.06 3.50 1.75
CA SER A 613 24.97 3.14 0.87
C SER A 613 23.76 2.63 1.66
N VAL A 614 22.56 3.00 1.21
CA VAL A 614 21.29 2.43 1.68
C VAL A 614 20.59 1.75 0.50
N VAL A 615 20.21 0.49 0.65
CA VAL A 615 19.54 -0.30 -0.39
C VAL A 615 18.13 -0.65 0.04
N ALA A 616 17.16 -0.44 -0.84
CA ALA A 616 15.74 -0.72 -0.58
C ALA A 616 15.02 -1.22 -1.83
N VAL A 617 13.92 -1.95 -1.64
CA VAL A 617 13.11 -2.51 -2.73
C VAL A 617 11.62 -2.46 -2.42
N HIS A 618 10.80 -2.56 -3.48
CA HIS A 618 9.36 -2.83 -3.38
C HIS A 618 8.80 -3.40 -4.69
N SER A 619 7.56 -3.90 -4.62
CA SER A 619 6.85 -4.49 -5.76
C SER A 619 6.07 -3.42 -6.53
N VAL A 620 6.35 -3.24 -7.82
CA VAL A 620 5.67 -2.25 -8.67
C VAL A 620 5.02 -2.88 -9.89
N GLY A 621 3.97 -2.26 -10.41
CA GLY A 621 3.41 -2.58 -11.71
C GLY A 621 4.41 -2.32 -12.85
N THR A 622 4.34 -3.13 -13.90
CA THR A 622 5.24 -3.07 -15.06
C THR A 622 4.45 -3.06 -16.36
N LYS A 623 5.05 -2.52 -17.43
CA LYS A 623 4.41 -2.50 -18.75
C LYS A 623 4.09 -3.89 -19.31
N ALA A 624 4.93 -4.88 -19.02
CA ALA A 624 4.75 -6.26 -19.47
C ALA A 624 3.60 -6.99 -18.75
N GLY A 625 3.06 -6.42 -17.68
CA GLY A 625 2.22 -7.14 -16.72
C GLY A 625 3.07 -8.00 -15.77
N GLY A 626 2.43 -8.63 -14.78
CA GLY A 626 3.14 -9.42 -13.76
C GLY A 626 3.80 -8.59 -12.66
N GLY A 627 4.18 -7.34 -12.92
CA GLY A 627 4.91 -6.54 -11.94
C GLY A 627 6.37 -6.95 -11.83
N GLY A 628 7.13 -6.17 -11.08
CA GLY A 628 8.58 -6.36 -10.98
C GLY A 628 9.17 -5.78 -9.70
N VAL A 629 10.43 -6.16 -9.48
CA VAL A 629 11.21 -5.70 -8.32
C VAL A 629 11.80 -4.34 -8.64
N ARG A 630 11.22 -3.27 -8.11
CA ARG A 630 11.84 -1.94 -8.13
C ARG A 630 12.82 -1.85 -6.96
N TRP A 631 14.06 -1.52 -7.28
CA TRP A 631 15.15 -1.43 -6.32
C TRP A 631 15.91 -0.11 -6.45
N TYR A 632 16.52 0.30 -5.34
CA TYR A 632 17.22 1.57 -5.20
C TYR A 632 18.53 1.37 -4.44
N GLU A 633 19.58 2.07 -4.86
CA GLU A 633 20.74 2.37 -4.00
C GLU A 633 20.77 3.88 -3.80
N PHE A 634 20.77 4.31 -2.54
CA PHE A 634 20.97 5.68 -2.11
C PHE A 634 22.36 5.83 -1.51
N THR A 635 23.00 6.97 -1.69
CA THR A 635 24.19 7.37 -0.94
C THR A 635 23.83 8.39 0.12
N ILE A 636 24.57 8.42 1.22
CA ILE A 636 24.41 9.43 2.27
C ILE A 636 25.47 10.51 2.09
N ALA A 637 25.04 11.77 1.95
CA ALA A 637 25.93 12.92 1.84
C ALA A 637 26.48 13.35 3.21
N ASN A 638 27.46 14.26 3.23
CA ASN A 638 28.09 14.73 4.46
C ASN A 638 27.09 15.42 5.42
N ASP A 639 26.05 16.06 4.89
CA ASP A 639 24.95 16.66 5.67
C ASP A 639 23.87 15.63 6.09
N ARG A 640 24.15 14.33 5.87
CA ARG A 640 23.27 13.18 6.12
C ARG A 640 22.05 13.08 5.20
N SER A 641 21.91 13.94 4.19
CA SER A 641 20.84 13.81 3.19
C SER A 641 21.02 12.55 2.34
N LEU A 642 19.91 11.91 1.96
CA LEU A 642 19.93 10.75 1.07
C LEU A 642 19.84 11.19 -0.39
N GLN A 643 20.74 10.67 -1.21
CA GLN A 643 20.79 10.96 -2.64
C GLN A 643 20.62 9.66 -3.44
N LEU A 644 19.69 9.65 -4.40
CA LEU A 644 19.53 8.51 -5.29
C LEU A 644 20.79 8.33 -6.15
N ARG A 645 21.49 7.20 -5.97
CA ARG A 645 22.66 6.84 -6.77
C ARG A 645 22.25 6.04 -8.01
N GLN A 646 21.38 5.07 -7.84
CA GLN A 646 20.84 4.27 -8.93
C GLN A 646 19.53 3.59 -8.56
N GLN A 647 18.78 3.20 -9.59
CA GLN A 647 17.52 2.47 -9.48
C GLN A 647 17.30 1.60 -10.71
N GLY A 648 16.45 0.58 -10.58
CA GLY A 648 15.97 -0.24 -11.68
C GLY A 648 14.68 -0.97 -11.31
N THR A 649 13.88 -1.37 -12.31
CA THR A 649 12.79 -2.35 -12.12
C THR A 649 13.17 -3.64 -12.86
N TYR A 650 13.41 -4.73 -12.13
CA TYR A 650 13.70 -6.03 -12.75
C TYR A 650 12.40 -6.74 -13.16
N ALA A 651 12.14 -6.81 -14.47
CA ALA A 651 10.95 -7.42 -15.05
C ALA A 651 11.24 -7.96 -16.47
N PRO A 652 12.09 -9.00 -16.59
CA PRO A 652 12.56 -9.51 -17.88
C PRO A 652 11.49 -10.22 -18.74
N ASP A 653 10.30 -10.45 -18.20
CA ASP A 653 9.17 -11.11 -18.85
C ASP A 653 7.84 -10.61 -18.22
N SER A 654 6.71 -11.24 -18.56
CA SER A 654 5.37 -10.88 -18.05
C SER A 654 4.95 -11.65 -16.78
N LEU A 655 5.87 -12.42 -16.18
CA LEU A 655 5.63 -13.17 -14.95
C LEU A 655 5.90 -12.31 -13.72
N TYR A 656 5.26 -12.68 -12.61
CA TYR A 656 5.30 -11.89 -11.39
C TYR A 656 6.62 -12.06 -10.66
N ARG A 657 7.18 -10.93 -10.22
CA ARG A 657 8.29 -10.85 -9.26
C ARG A 657 7.92 -9.85 -8.17
N TRP A 658 7.69 -10.34 -6.97
CA TRP A 658 7.18 -9.53 -5.86
C TRP A 658 7.72 -10.01 -4.52
N MET A 659 7.48 -9.24 -3.46
CA MET A 659 7.99 -9.48 -2.10
C MET A 659 9.50 -9.73 -2.07
N ALA A 660 10.22 -8.76 -2.62
CA ALA A 660 11.67 -8.82 -2.68
C ALA A 660 12.32 -8.42 -1.35
N SER A 661 13.54 -8.91 -1.12
CA SER A 661 14.42 -8.49 -0.04
C SER A 661 15.85 -8.29 -0.57
N PRO A 662 16.48 -7.12 -0.36
CA PRO A 662 17.82 -6.83 -0.87
C PRO A 662 18.91 -7.07 0.17
N ALA A 663 20.13 -7.32 -0.29
CA ALA A 663 21.35 -7.25 0.51
C ALA A 663 22.47 -6.64 -0.33
N ILE A 664 23.44 -6.02 0.35
CA ILE A 664 24.65 -5.48 -0.27
C ILE A 664 25.87 -5.99 0.49
N ASP A 665 26.81 -6.58 -0.22
CA ASP A 665 28.02 -7.12 0.39
C ASP A 665 29.11 -6.06 0.62
N ARG A 666 30.22 -6.47 1.24
CA ARG A 666 31.38 -5.61 1.48
C ARG A 666 32.01 -4.99 0.24
N ASP A 667 31.85 -5.61 -0.93
CA ASP A 667 32.42 -5.14 -2.20
C ASP A 667 31.44 -4.21 -2.94
N GLY A 668 30.19 -4.11 -2.47
CA GLY A 668 29.13 -3.31 -3.06
C GLY A 668 28.36 -4.04 -4.16
N ASN A 669 28.43 -5.37 -4.21
CA ASN A 669 27.55 -6.18 -5.02
C ASN A 669 26.17 -6.24 -4.34
N ILE A 670 25.11 -6.17 -5.12
CA ILE A 670 23.73 -6.16 -4.63
C ILE A 670 23.08 -7.47 -5.06
N GLY A 671 22.56 -8.22 -4.10
CA GLY A 671 21.76 -9.42 -4.32
C GLY A 671 20.33 -9.21 -3.84
N ILE A 672 19.36 -9.75 -4.57
CA ILE A 672 17.94 -9.56 -4.27
C ILE A 672 17.23 -10.90 -4.47
N GLY A 673 16.67 -11.43 -3.39
CA GLY A 673 15.74 -12.55 -3.44
C GLY A 673 14.30 -12.06 -3.54
N TYR A 674 13.43 -12.81 -4.22
CA TYR A 674 12.03 -12.47 -4.38
C TYR A 674 11.16 -13.70 -4.67
N SER A 675 9.85 -13.54 -4.45
CA SER A 675 8.83 -14.46 -4.93
C SER A 675 8.66 -14.33 -6.44
N PHE A 676 8.47 -15.47 -7.09
CA PHE A 676 8.25 -15.59 -8.54
C PHE A 676 7.02 -16.44 -8.81
N GLY A 677 6.23 -16.12 -9.83
CA GLY A 677 5.02 -16.88 -10.16
C GLY A 677 4.21 -16.26 -11.29
N GLY A 678 2.96 -16.69 -11.44
CA GLY A 678 2.11 -16.30 -12.56
C GLY A 678 1.92 -17.45 -13.53
N SER A 679 0.67 -17.70 -13.94
CA SER A 679 0.33 -18.79 -14.87
C SER A 679 1.20 -18.75 -16.14
N PRO A 680 1.84 -19.87 -16.52
CA PRO A 680 1.59 -21.24 -16.06
C PRO A 680 2.45 -21.72 -14.86
N ASN A 681 3.20 -20.83 -14.18
CA ASN A 681 4.09 -21.18 -13.08
C ASN A 681 3.43 -20.98 -11.71
N PHE A 682 3.64 -21.93 -10.80
CA PHE A 682 3.31 -21.76 -9.39
C PHE A 682 4.30 -20.82 -8.69
N ALA A 683 3.89 -20.30 -7.53
CA ALA A 683 4.70 -19.41 -6.74
C ALA A 683 5.91 -20.13 -6.13
N GLY A 684 7.10 -19.58 -6.31
CA GLY A 684 8.37 -20.09 -5.80
C GLY A 684 9.38 -18.95 -5.63
N GLN A 685 10.67 -19.29 -5.57
CA GLN A 685 11.72 -18.37 -5.17
C GLN A 685 12.79 -18.21 -6.23
N ARG A 686 13.19 -16.96 -6.45
CA ARG A 686 14.29 -16.63 -7.35
C ARG A 686 15.21 -15.58 -6.74
N PHE A 687 16.43 -15.53 -7.27
CA PHE A 687 17.47 -14.60 -6.85
C PHE A 687 18.12 -13.96 -8.08
N ALA A 688 18.31 -12.64 -8.06
CA ALA A 688 19.08 -11.92 -9.06
C ALA A 688 19.98 -10.88 -8.39
N GLY A 689 20.93 -10.32 -9.12
CA GLY A 689 21.86 -9.37 -8.53
C GLY A 689 22.71 -8.61 -9.54
N ARG A 690 23.65 -7.85 -9.03
CA ARG A 690 24.65 -7.10 -9.78
C ARG A 690 25.96 -7.02 -9.03
N PHE A 691 27.05 -6.92 -9.76
CA PHE A 691 28.35 -6.58 -9.23
C PHE A 691 28.51 -5.07 -9.09
N ALA A 692 29.39 -4.63 -8.19
CA ALA A 692 29.60 -3.20 -7.91
C ALA A 692 30.00 -2.40 -9.16
N ASN A 693 30.83 -3.00 -10.02
CA ASN A 693 31.35 -2.39 -11.25
C ASN A 693 30.45 -2.55 -12.48
N ASP A 694 29.27 -3.16 -12.33
CA ASP A 694 28.33 -3.24 -13.43
C ASP A 694 27.70 -1.89 -13.76
N ARG A 695 27.22 -1.76 -15.00
CA ARG A 695 26.41 -0.62 -15.43
C ARG A 695 25.30 -0.36 -14.41
N LEU A 696 25.21 0.89 -13.96
CA LEU A 696 24.23 1.31 -12.97
C LEU A 696 22.79 1.04 -13.44
N GLY A 697 21.92 0.73 -12.49
CA GLY A 697 20.49 0.51 -12.71
C GLY A 697 20.13 -0.82 -13.38
N MET A 698 21.06 -1.78 -13.50
CA MET A 698 20.77 -3.12 -14.02
C MET A 698 21.16 -4.22 -13.03
N LEU A 699 20.31 -5.24 -12.91
CA LEU A 699 20.68 -6.54 -12.35
C LEU A 699 21.26 -7.40 -13.49
N THR A 700 22.57 -7.53 -13.51
CA THR A 700 23.34 -8.16 -14.59
C THR A 700 23.55 -9.65 -14.41
N VAL A 701 23.41 -10.16 -13.18
CA VAL A 701 23.49 -11.58 -12.83
C VAL A 701 22.21 -12.24 -13.30
N HIS A 702 22.32 -13.30 -14.08
CA HIS A 702 21.15 -14.06 -14.52
C HIS A 702 20.38 -14.60 -13.31
N GLU A 703 19.07 -14.55 -13.41
CA GLU A 703 18.18 -15.04 -12.36
C GLU A 703 18.46 -16.52 -12.05
N THR A 704 18.58 -16.83 -10.77
CA THR A 704 18.80 -18.18 -10.22
C THR A 704 17.51 -18.67 -9.58
N VAL A 705 17.12 -19.90 -9.87
CA VAL A 705 15.95 -20.53 -9.23
C VAL A 705 16.39 -21.16 -7.91
N LEU A 706 15.80 -20.74 -6.79
CA LEU A 706 16.06 -21.34 -5.47
C LEU A 706 15.05 -22.46 -5.17
N ALA A 707 13.77 -22.20 -5.45
CA ALA A 707 12.69 -23.16 -5.27
C ALA A 707 11.64 -22.98 -6.36
N THR A 708 11.20 -24.09 -6.94
CA THR A 708 10.08 -24.12 -7.89
C THR A 708 8.82 -24.50 -7.12
N GLY A 709 7.76 -23.69 -7.21
CA GLY A 709 6.46 -24.07 -6.69
C GLY A 709 5.82 -25.21 -7.49
N GLU A 710 5.03 -26.02 -6.82
CA GLU A 710 4.41 -27.23 -7.40
C GLU A 710 2.89 -27.29 -7.20
N ALA A 711 2.31 -26.36 -6.43
CA ALA A 711 0.88 -26.29 -6.18
C ALA A 711 0.40 -24.83 -5.99
N PRO A 712 -0.89 -24.55 -6.21
CA PRO A 712 -1.46 -23.23 -5.94
C PRO A 712 -1.87 -23.09 -4.48
N GLN A 713 -1.75 -21.89 -3.92
CA GLN A 713 -2.30 -21.59 -2.61
C GLN A 713 -3.79 -21.26 -2.72
N THR A 714 -4.63 -22.12 -2.15
CA THR A 714 -6.09 -22.04 -2.23
C THR A 714 -6.78 -21.75 -0.90
N ASN A 715 -6.04 -21.83 0.22
CA ASN A 715 -6.58 -21.64 1.56
C ASN A 715 -6.74 -20.16 1.96
N THR A 716 -5.98 -19.24 1.35
CA THR A 716 -6.07 -17.79 1.56
C THR A 716 -5.44 -17.01 0.39
N MET A 717 -5.81 -15.72 0.27
CA MET A 717 -5.19 -14.79 -0.69
C MET A 717 -3.83 -14.27 -0.25
N ARG A 718 -3.57 -14.26 1.06
CA ARG A 718 -2.31 -13.73 1.60
C ARG A 718 -1.21 -14.76 1.40
N TRP A 719 -0.32 -14.51 0.45
CA TRP A 719 0.83 -15.37 0.13
C TRP A 719 1.80 -15.40 1.32
N GLU A 720 2.57 -14.33 1.43
CA GLU A 720 3.43 -13.98 2.55
C GLU A 720 3.29 -12.47 2.81
N ASP A 721 3.83 -12.00 3.93
CA ASP A 721 3.84 -10.58 4.28
C ASP A 721 5.19 -9.91 4.01
N TYR A 722 6.26 -10.71 3.97
CA TYR A 722 7.63 -10.30 3.68
C TYR A 722 8.53 -11.54 3.54
N THR A 723 9.62 -11.34 2.82
CA THR A 723 10.77 -12.25 2.73
C THR A 723 11.98 -11.57 3.33
N GLN A 724 13.08 -12.32 3.50
CA GLN A 724 14.25 -11.73 4.11
C GLN A 724 15.57 -12.27 3.56
N THR A 725 16.48 -11.34 3.29
CA THR A 725 17.91 -11.57 3.10
C THR A 725 18.72 -11.33 4.37
N ALA A 726 19.90 -11.96 4.45
CA ALA A 726 20.91 -11.69 5.48
C ALA A 726 22.33 -11.85 4.90
N ILE A 727 23.28 -11.04 5.36
CA ILE A 727 24.69 -11.20 5.03
C ILE A 727 25.32 -12.20 6.00
N ASP A 728 26.14 -13.11 5.48
CA ASP A 728 26.94 -14.01 6.29
C ASP A 728 28.09 -13.25 6.97
N PRO A 729 28.16 -13.19 8.32
CA PRO A 729 29.19 -12.42 9.00
C PRO A 729 30.60 -13.01 8.89
N ASN A 730 30.77 -14.26 8.44
CA ASN A 730 32.09 -14.90 8.35
C ASN A 730 32.92 -14.40 7.16
N ASP A 731 32.27 -14.16 6.02
CA ASP A 731 32.92 -13.67 4.80
C ASP A 731 32.45 -12.28 4.37
N ASP A 732 31.37 -11.79 5.01
CA ASP A 732 30.79 -10.47 4.77
C ASP A 732 30.40 -10.25 3.30
N CYS A 733 30.02 -11.38 2.66
CA CYS A 733 29.79 -11.48 1.23
C CYS A 733 28.65 -12.43 0.84
N THR A 734 28.58 -13.61 1.45
CA THR A 734 27.55 -14.58 1.11
C THR A 734 26.18 -14.07 1.56
N ILE A 735 25.25 -13.97 0.61
CA ILE A 735 23.89 -13.49 0.83
C ILE A 735 22.96 -14.69 1.03
N TRP A 736 22.36 -14.79 2.19
CA TRP A 736 21.31 -15.74 2.50
C TRP A 736 19.94 -15.16 2.14
N TYR A 737 19.02 -16.00 1.68
CA TYR A 737 17.65 -15.63 1.36
C TYR A 737 16.68 -16.73 1.78
N VAL A 738 15.49 -16.32 2.22
CA VAL A 738 14.34 -17.19 2.43
C VAL A 738 13.07 -16.55 1.88
N GLY A 739 12.20 -17.38 1.31
CA GLY A 739 10.81 -17.05 1.04
C GLY A 739 9.96 -18.31 0.97
N ASP A 740 8.74 -18.16 0.49
CA ASP A 740 7.78 -19.27 0.37
C ASP A 740 7.83 -20.01 -0.97
N TYR A 741 7.40 -21.25 -0.94
CA TYR A 741 6.94 -22.03 -2.10
C TYR A 741 5.92 -23.07 -1.63
N LEU A 742 5.12 -23.62 -2.54
CA LEU A 742 4.25 -24.76 -2.21
C LEU A 742 4.79 -26.04 -2.83
N LYS A 743 4.87 -27.08 -1.99
CA LYS A 743 5.13 -28.46 -2.42
C LYS A 743 3.89 -29.05 -3.09
N LYS A 744 4.08 -30.06 -3.92
CA LYS A 744 2.96 -30.78 -4.55
C LYS A 744 1.98 -31.30 -3.47
N ASP A 745 0.68 -31.16 -3.74
CA ASP A 745 -0.42 -31.61 -2.87
C ASP A 745 -0.48 -30.95 -1.47
N ALA A 746 0.38 -29.95 -1.20
CA ALA A 746 0.36 -29.21 0.06
C ALA A 746 -0.75 -28.16 0.08
N VAL A 747 -1.38 -27.98 1.24
CA VAL A 747 -2.45 -26.99 1.47
C VAL A 747 -1.95 -25.68 2.08
N THR A 748 -0.65 -25.60 2.39
CA THR A 748 0.01 -24.45 3.02
C THR A 748 1.49 -24.39 2.61
N TYR A 749 2.17 -23.32 2.97
CA TYR A 749 3.50 -23.01 2.50
C TYR A 749 4.60 -23.93 3.05
N SER A 750 5.70 -23.99 2.31
CA SER A 750 7.02 -24.37 2.79
C SER A 750 8.00 -23.24 2.52
N THR A 751 9.10 -23.20 3.26
CA THR A 751 10.17 -22.24 3.01
C THR A 751 11.43 -22.95 2.52
N ARG A 752 12.23 -22.24 1.74
CA ARG A 752 13.54 -22.72 1.27
C ARG A 752 14.57 -21.68 1.64
N ILE A 753 15.65 -22.10 2.30
CA ILE A 753 16.76 -21.23 2.63
C ILE A 753 17.88 -21.51 1.61
N GLY A 754 18.49 -20.45 1.08
CA GLY A 754 19.60 -20.54 0.13
C GLY A 754 20.67 -19.50 0.40
N ALA A 755 21.93 -19.89 0.22
CA ALA A 755 23.09 -19.01 0.34
C ALA A 755 23.72 -18.77 -1.02
N PHE A 756 23.90 -17.51 -1.42
CA PHE A 756 24.39 -17.08 -2.72
C PHE A 756 25.68 -16.30 -2.57
N ARG A 757 26.72 -16.68 -3.31
CA ARG A 757 28.00 -15.96 -3.31
C ARG A 757 28.11 -15.07 -4.56
N LEU A 758 28.39 -13.79 -4.33
CA LEU A 758 28.63 -12.78 -5.37
C LEU A 758 30.08 -12.28 -5.40
N CYS A 759 30.83 -12.31 -4.31
CA CYS A 759 32.27 -12.01 -4.35
C CYS A 759 33.09 -13.25 -4.77
N ARG A 760 34.36 -13.02 -5.10
CA ARG A 760 35.32 -14.08 -5.47
C ARG A 760 36.10 -14.60 -4.27
#